data_AF-A0A3P3ZJT6-F1
#
_entry.id   AF-A0A3P3ZJT6-F1
#
_cell.length_a   1.000
_cell.length_b   1.000
_cell.length_c   1.000
_cell.angle_alpha   90.00
_cell.angle_beta   90.00
_cell.angle_gamma   90.00
#
_symmetry.space_group_name_H-M   'P 1'
#
loop_
_entity.id
_entity.type
_entity.pdbx_description
1 polymer ?
#
loop_
_entity_poly.entity_id
_entity_poly.type
_entity_poly.pdbx_seq_one_letter_code
_entity_poly.pdbx_strand_id
1 'polypeptide(L)'
;MSDPVKPMTSVSDTLFTSLERDFMEAMSALEGEESLGYFRLEYEKLFRVLKKSRASEMEILTQCQQLTQELLSNAAKMQAAVKLAQGDHSTIEALKKEIEKAWRTVDVANEKDQCAREMVKTLKQEIQSLQSLIQDGTSLSTDHTSTLEQLKLDNKRLLTESEDMTKQVETYNKEMAERTATLGTLKTATEAAVQERKLLTSRLELVRQEYNRERNARERAEYQCRDLLVTLKTREKALQEREDRLALIQTQAEKHQAELGKQQHKRQTLQQQLETAEKQLYHTKQSYNDSVDTTAELNERLHGMEKQIAATAKKILETRDECVRVTRIEERDFREFDRLRQQIDHIRKDEVHMTYEEDTVRKRIAAVKLEKRSLQEALGLIERECGVLEKKGVKEDSLRATTQTLIKNELDQQAELEACIAQETEIGCHLREKLQRLTKERENCVNEVSQVSGQNNTAVEELKMASLQVEELQRKLDESERRLTQQQAKYEHMRAERNQLSRRLVDAQDEIVEYRQRVKVVDHQVHQFKEELALKARKYQSDKAQHKISKERLLKARQLVNDSTASFDATKEEGERVGQEIKQLLKVVQECDKNLSGQQRELLKMSSERDTFAAQLIRRNDELGLLYQQLHLLQTTVNEGEAAYRDRLDDLRLLHLKLREIQHQSMLAQVRGCDVSATKERLRAKQNEVRLEQAKVAALSEELENPQNESRWRRVGGAYPSMAELESKMKLLQRNLLTKSEECMKQEMRLEEKQRLVMELRAMAARQPGPEVAQQLSVYQKDLQKKHVQMKQKASELNMTATRTAELRYEVARLRCSLDETRQKYYEMKVKNDTTVAAESIPAS
;
A
#
# COMPACT_ATOMS: atom_id res chain seq x y z
N MET A 1 1.46 47.11 17.05
CA MET A 1 0.76 47.79 18.16
C MET A 1 0.13 46.72 19.03
N SER A 2 0.89 46.22 20.00
CA SER A 2 0.38 45.54 21.19
C SER A 2 1.58 45.36 22.14
N ASP A 3 1.42 45.88 23.35
CA ASP A 3 2.47 46.02 24.37
C ASP A 3 3.16 44.71 24.73
N PRO A 4 4.45 44.73 25.15
CA PRO A 4 5.11 43.56 25.68
C PRO A 4 4.43 43.19 27.01
N VAL A 5 3.73 42.06 26.99
CA VAL A 5 3.14 41.43 28.17
C VAL A 5 4.25 41.27 29.22
N LYS A 6 4.08 41.91 30.39
CA LYS A 6 4.97 41.77 31.55
C LYS A 6 5.21 40.27 31.79
N PRO A 7 6.46 39.81 31.94
CA PRO A 7 6.73 38.42 32.27
C PRO A 7 6.06 38.12 33.61
N MET A 8 5.11 37.18 33.62
CA MET A 8 4.58 36.63 34.86
C MET A 8 5.78 36.03 35.60
N THR A 9 6.10 36.62 36.75
CA THR A 9 7.12 36.15 37.67
C THR A 9 6.66 34.80 38.23
N SER A 10 6.98 33.71 37.54
CA SER A 10 6.91 32.37 38.12
C SER A 10 7.96 32.28 39.23
N VAL A 11 7.57 31.77 40.39
CA VAL A 11 8.52 31.44 41.47
C VAL A 11 9.63 30.59 40.87
N SER A 12 10.91 30.95 41.06
CA SER A 12 12.01 30.20 40.47
C SER A 12 12.09 28.81 41.11
N ASP A 13 12.48 27.79 40.35
CA ASP A 13 12.64 26.43 40.90
C ASP A 13 13.64 26.39 42.07
N THR A 14 14.59 27.34 42.09
CA THR A 14 15.52 27.55 43.21
C THR A 14 14.82 28.02 44.49
N LEU A 15 13.74 28.79 44.39
CA LEU A 15 12.96 29.25 45.55
C LEU A 15 12.00 28.17 46.06
N PHE A 16 11.44 27.35 45.17
CA PHE A 16 10.61 26.23 45.60
C PHE A 16 11.44 25.15 46.29
N THR A 17 12.62 24.82 45.75
CA THR A 17 13.56 23.86 46.38
C THR A 17 14.11 24.35 47.71
N SER A 18 14.31 25.67 47.90
CA SER A 18 14.63 26.21 49.22
C SER A 18 13.46 26.04 50.19
N LEU A 19 12.23 26.33 49.77
CA LEU A 19 11.03 26.15 50.60
C LEU A 19 10.76 24.68 50.96
N GLU A 20 11.06 23.71 50.08
CA GLU A 20 10.95 22.29 50.41
C GLU A 20 11.96 21.86 51.48
N ARG A 21 13.18 22.41 51.43
CA ARG A 21 14.21 22.16 52.45
C ARG A 21 13.86 22.81 53.78
N ASP A 22 13.43 24.06 53.77
CA ASP A 22 13.00 24.78 54.98
C ASP A 22 11.80 24.06 55.64
N PHE A 23 10.89 23.51 54.83
CA PHE A 23 9.80 22.66 55.32
C PHE A 23 10.31 21.38 55.99
N MET A 24 11.28 20.68 55.39
CA MET A 24 11.85 19.47 55.99
C MET A 24 12.59 19.76 57.30
N GLU A 25 13.34 20.87 57.37
CA GLU A 25 14.01 21.32 58.60
C GLU A 25 12.99 21.66 59.70
N ALA A 26 11.92 22.38 59.36
CA ALA A 26 10.85 22.71 60.31
C ALA A 26 10.09 21.46 60.81
N MET A 27 9.84 20.47 59.94
CA MET A 27 9.17 19.23 60.32
C MET A 27 10.05 18.35 61.23
N SER A 28 11.36 18.35 61.01
CA SER A 28 12.33 17.66 61.87
C SER A 28 12.50 18.36 63.22
N ALA A 29 12.47 19.70 63.26
CA ALA A 29 12.51 20.45 64.51
C ALA A 29 11.23 20.28 65.36
N LEU A 30 10.09 19.99 64.72
CA LEU A 30 8.80 19.70 65.36
C LEU A 30 8.65 18.21 65.75
N GLU A 31 9.66 17.37 65.53
CA GLU A 31 9.69 15.97 65.99
C GLU A 31 10.15 15.88 67.45
N GLY A 32 9.20 15.69 68.37
CA GLY A 32 9.48 15.42 69.78
C GLY A 32 8.59 16.17 70.77
N GLU A 33 7.91 17.25 70.35
CA GLU A 33 6.99 18.02 71.22
C GLU A 33 5.51 17.74 70.90
N GLU A 34 4.84 16.98 71.77
CA GLU A 34 3.41 16.62 71.60
C GLU A 34 2.46 17.84 71.61
N SER A 35 2.83 18.91 72.31
CA SER A 35 2.06 20.17 72.40
C SER A 35 1.97 20.91 71.06
N LEU A 36 2.91 20.70 70.14
CA LEU A 36 2.98 21.36 68.83
C LEU A 36 2.45 20.50 67.67
N GLY A 37 1.92 19.32 67.96
CA GLY A 37 1.39 18.39 66.94
C GLY A 37 0.32 19.01 66.03
N TYR A 38 -0.51 19.91 66.56
CA TYR A 38 -1.52 20.63 65.77
C TYR A 38 -0.88 21.57 64.72
N PHE A 39 0.16 22.31 65.09
CA PHE A 39 0.88 23.20 64.17
C PHE A 39 1.62 22.42 63.09
N ARG A 40 2.22 21.28 63.44
CA ARG A 40 2.83 20.37 62.48
C ARG A 40 1.83 19.90 61.41
N LEU A 41 0.62 19.52 61.84
CA LEU A 41 -0.44 19.05 60.95
C LEU A 41 -0.97 20.16 60.03
N GLU A 42 -1.13 21.38 60.54
CA GLU A 42 -1.54 22.54 59.73
C GLU A 42 -0.44 23.00 58.76
N TYR A 43 0.83 22.97 59.18
CA TYR A 43 1.97 23.29 58.32
C TYR A 43 2.14 22.28 57.19
N GLU A 44 1.96 20.98 57.49
CA GLU A 44 1.96 19.92 56.47
C GLU A 44 0.81 20.08 55.47
N LYS A 45 -0.40 20.45 55.92
CA LYS A 45 -1.53 20.75 55.03
C LYS A 45 -1.20 21.93 54.11
N LEU A 46 -0.65 23.02 54.65
CA LEU A 46 -0.26 24.21 53.88
C LEU A 46 0.78 23.88 52.80
N PHE A 47 1.83 23.15 53.17
CA PHE A 47 2.87 22.75 52.22
C PHE A 47 2.34 21.80 51.14
N ARG A 48 1.43 20.88 51.50
CA ARG A 48 0.76 19.99 50.55
C ARG A 48 -0.10 20.76 49.55
N VAL A 49 -0.78 21.82 49.98
CA VAL A 49 -1.54 22.71 49.09
C VAL A 49 -0.61 23.53 48.19
N LEU A 50 0.50 24.05 48.72
CA LEU A 50 1.53 24.75 47.94
C LEU A 50 2.13 23.86 46.84
N LYS A 51 2.46 22.61 47.18
CA LYS A 51 3.00 21.62 46.24
C LYS A 51 2.00 21.27 45.13
N LYS A 52 0.72 21.12 45.48
CA LYS A 52 -0.36 20.94 44.49
C LYS A 52 -0.52 22.15 43.59
N SER A 53 -0.47 23.36 44.15
CA SER A 53 -0.53 24.61 43.37
C SER A 53 0.61 24.71 42.37
N ARG A 54 1.85 24.41 42.81
CA ARG A 54 3.03 24.40 41.94
C ARG A 54 2.95 23.35 40.83
N ALA A 55 2.44 22.16 41.13
CA ALA A 55 2.21 21.13 40.13
C ALA A 55 1.19 21.60 39.08
N SER A 56 0.08 22.22 39.50
CA SER A 56 -0.91 22.77 38.57
C SER A 56 -0.38 23.95 37.75
N GLU A 57 0.47 24.80 38.33
CA GLU A 57 1.15 25.91 37.63
C GLU A 57 2.07 25.36 36.52
N MET A 58 2.83 24.31 36.82
CA MET A 58 3.71 23.64 35.86
C MET A 58 2.91 22.97 34.73
N GLU A 59 1.81 22.29 35.06
CA GLU A 59 0.92 21.72 34.05
C GLU A 59 0.35 22.81 33.13
N ILE A 60 -0.12 23.93 33.68
CA ILE A 60 -0.62 25.06 32.89
C ILE A 60 0.50 25.67 32.02
N LEU A 61 1.72 25.83 32.55
CA LEU A 61 2.86 26.33 31.77
C LEU A 61 3.20 25.39 30.61
N THR A 62 3.18 24.07 30.82
CA THR A 62 3.41 23.11 29.73
C THR A 62 2.30 23.17 28.68
N GLN A 63 1.03 23.32 29.10
CA GLN A 63 -0.09 23.50 28.18
C GLN A 63 0.03 24.82 27.39
N CYS A 64 0.43 25.92 28.03
CA CYS A 64 0.67 27.19 27.35
C CYS A 64 1.82 27.07 26.34
N GLN A 65 2.91 26.35 26.66
CA GLN A 65 4.01 26.11 25.74
C GLN A 65 3.56 25.27 24.54
N GLN A 66 2.78 24.21 24.76
CA GLN A 66 2.20 23.38 23.71
C GLN A 66 1.29 24.19 22.80
N LEU A 67 0.34 24.96 23.36
CA LEU A 67 -0.55 25.83 22.59
C LEU A 67 0.22 26.91 21.81
N THR A 68 1.33 27.43 22.35
CA THR A 68 2.17 28.40 21.65
C THR A 68 2.92 27.74 20.49
N GLN A 69 3.43 26.51 20.65
CA GLN A 69 4.04 25.74 19.57
C GLN A 69 3.01 25.38 18.49
N GLU A 70 1.80 25.00 18.87
CA GLU A 70 0.70 24.73 17.93
C GLU A 70 0.29 25.98 17.15
N LEU A 71 0.20 27.14 17.81
CA LEU A 71 -0.05 28.42 17.16
C LEU A 71 1.04 28.77 16.14
N LEU A 72 2.31 28.59 16.49
CA LEU A 72 3.44 28.83 15.58
C LEU A 72 3.42 27.85 14.39
N SER A 73 3.13 26.57 14.63
CA SER A 73 2.93 25.56 13.58
C SER A 73 1.78 25.94 12.64
N ASN A 74 0.64 26.36 13.19
CA ASN A 74 -0.53 26.73 12.41
C ASN A 74 -0.31 28.03 11.63
N ALA A 75 0.42 29.00 12.19
CA ALA A 75 0.86 30.19 11.47
C ALA A 75 1.78 29.86 10.29
N ALA A 76 2.73 28.92 10.48
CA ALA A 76 3.60 28.44 9.40
C ALA A 76 2.81 27.71 8.30
N LYS A 77 1.86 26.84 8.68
CA LYS A 77 0.95 26.16 7.74
C LYS A 77 0.08 27.15 6.98
N MET A 78 -0.46 28.17 7.64
CA MET A 78 -1.21 29.26 6.99
C MET A 78 -0.34 30.03 5.99
N GLN A 79 0.89 30.39 6.35
CA GLN A 79 1.80 31.05 5.41
C GLN A 79 2.14 30.18 4.20
N ALA A 80 2.33 28.87 4.40
CA ALA A 80 2.55 27.94 3.30
C ALA A 80 1.32 27.85 2.38
N ALA A 81 0.11 27.76 2.95
CA ALA A 81 -1.13 27.75 2.19
C ALA A 81 -1.35 29.06 1.39
N VAL A 82 -1.02 30.22 1.97
CA VAL A 82 -1.08 31.51 1.26
C VAL A 82 -0.08 31.55 0.09
N LYS A 83 1.14 31.03 0.27
CA LYS A 83 2.13 30.95 -0.82
C LYS A 83 1.69 30.03 -1.95
N LEU A 84 1.08 28.90 -1.62
CA LEU A 84 0.52 27.98 -2.61
C LEU A 84 -0.62 28.65 -3.38
N ALA A 85 -1.55 29.30 -2.68
CA ALA A 85 -2.66 30.03 -3.31
C ALA A 85 -2.17 31.18 -4.23
N GLN A 86 -1.07 31.85 -3.88
CA GLN A 86 -0.43 32.84 -4.77
C GLN A 86 0.18 32.19 -6.03
N GLY A 87 0.82 31.03 -5.88
CA GLY A 87 1.30 30.22 -7.00
C GLY A 87 0.16 29.79 -7.93
N ASP A 88 -0.93 29.26 -7.37
CA ASP A 88 -2.12 28.87 -8.12
C ASP A 88 -2.76 30.07 -8.83
N HIS A 89 -2.80 31.24 -8.20
CA HIS A 89 -3.29 32.45 -8.85
C HIS A 89 -2.46 32.82 -10.10
N SER A 90 -1.13 32.77 -9.99
CA SER A 90 -0.23 33.06 -11.12
C SER A 90 -0.37 32.05 -12.27
N THR A 91 -0.60 30.77 -11.97
CA THR A 91 -0.80 29.74 -13.00
C THR A 91 -2.17 29.91 -13.66
N ILE A 92 -3.21 30.22 -12.89
CA ILE A 92 -4.54 30.54 -13.43
C ILE A 92 -4.48 31.76 -14.35
N GLU A 93 -3.74 32.82 -14.00
CA GLU A 93 -3.55 33.98 -14.87
C GLU A 93 -2.79 33.63 -16.16
N ALA A 94 -1.77 32.76 -16.09
CA ALA A 94 -1.06 32.29 -17.27
C ALA A 94 -1.99 31.49 -18.20
N LEU A 95 -2.77 30.56 -17.65
CA LEU A 95 -3.74 29.78 -18.41
C LEU A 95 -4.86 30.65 -19.01
N LYS A 96 -5.34 31.67 -18.29
CA LYS A 96 -6.29 32.66 -18.85
C LYS A 96 -5.70 33.39 -20.06
N LYS A 97 -4.44 33.80 -19.99
CA LYS A 97 -3.74 34.43 -21.14
C LYS A 97 -3.55 33.47 -22.31
N GLU A 98 -3.32 32.19 -22.06
CA GLU A 98 -3.23 31.17 -23.11
C GLU A 98 -4.59 30.91 -23.77
N ILE A 99 -5.66 30.87 -22.98
CA ILE A 99 -7.04 30.80 -23.50
C ILE A 99 -7.34 32.02 -24.37
N GLU A 100 -7.04 33.25 -23.91
CA GLU A 100 -7.22 34.46 -24.73
C GLU A 100 -6.43 34.41 -26.05
N LYS A 101 -5.20 33.88 -26.02
CA LYS A 101 -4.41 33.68 -27.26
C LYS A 101 -5.07 32.68 -28.19
N ALA A 102 -5.56 31.56 -27.66
CA ALA A 102 -6.26 30.55 -28.45
C ALA A 102 -7.56 31.11 -29.07
N TRP A 103 -8.33 31.89 -28.32
CA TRP A 103 -9.51 32.60 -28.84
C TRP A 103 -9.15 33.56 -29.98
N ARG A 104 -8.09 34.37 -29.83
CA ARG A 104 -7.61 35.24 -30.93
C ARG A 104 -7.19 34.45 -32.17
N THR A 105 -6.59 33.26 -32.01
CA THR A 105 -6.25 32.42 -33.18
C THR A 105 -7.48 31.86 -33.88
N VAL A 106 -8.55 31.56 -33.13
CA VAL A 106 -9.84 31.12 -33.69
C VAL A 106 -10.52 32.28 -34.41
N ASP A 107 -10.50 33.50 -33.86
CA ASP A 107 -11.04 34.69 -34.52
C ASP A 107 -10.31 34.97 -35.84
N VAL A 108 -8.98 34.93 -35.85
CA VAL A 108 -8.18 35.08 -37.09
C VAL A 108 -8.45 33.96 -38.10
N ALA A 109 -8.72 32.74 -37.65
CA ALA A 109 -9.08 31.64 -38.55
C ALA A 109 -10.48 31.83 -39.15
N ASN A 110 -11.43 32.32 -38.35
CA ASN A 110 -12.80 32.63 -38.80
C ASN A 110 -12.81 33.80 -39.79
N GLU A 111 -12.02 34.86 -39.54
CA GLU A 111 -11.84 35.96 -40.50
C GLU A 111 -11.27 35.47 -41.84
N LYS A 112 -10.28 34.57 -41.80
CA LYS A 112 -9.73 33.95 -43.01
C LYS A 112 -10.74 33.07 -43.76
N ASP A 113 -11.55 32.29 -43.04
CA ASP A 113 -12.64 31.50 -43.64
C ASP A 113 -13.70 32.41 -44.28
N GLN A 114 -14.01 33.53 -43.64
CA GLN A 114 -14.96 34.51 -44.18
C GLN A 114 -14.43 35.19 -45.44
N CYS A 115 -13.16 35.62 -45.47
CA CYS A 115 -12.51 36.13 -46.68
C CYS A 115 -12.48 35.09 -47.81
N ALA A 116 -12.21 33.82 -47.48
CA ALA A 116 -12.22 32.74 -48.47
C ALA A 116 -13.63 32.50 -49.06
N ARG A 117 -14.69 32.58 -48.24
CA ARG A 117 -16.08 32.49 -48.70
C ARG A 117 -16.49 33.65 -49.60
N GLU A 118 -16.04 34.86 -49.27
CA GLU A 118 -16.25 36.05 -50.11
C GLU A 118 -15.53 35.92 -51.46
N MET A 119 -14.28 35.42 -51.47
CA MET A 119 -13.54 35.15 -52.70
C MET A 119 -14.19 34.06 -53.56
N VAL A 120 -14.73 33.00 -52.96
CA VAL A 120 -15.50 31.98 -53.70
C VAL A 120 -16.76 32.58 -54.31
N LYS A 121 -17.38 33.56 -53.65
CA LYS A 121 -18.57 34.25 -54.18
C LYS A 121 -18.23 35.14 -55.37
N THR A 122 -17.11 35.88 -55.33
CA THR A 122 -16.65 36.69 -56.46
C THR A 122 -16.25 35.83 -57.65
N LEU A 123 -15.50 34.75 -57.43
CA LEU A 123 -15.12 33.80 -58.48
C LEU A 123 -16.35 33.13 -59.14
N LYS A 124 -17.41 32.86 -58.37
CA LYS A 124 -18.67 32.36 -58.94
C LYS A 124 -19.39 33.41 -59.80
N GLN A 125 -19.33 34.68 -59.44
CA GLN A 125 -19.88 35.78 -60.24
C GLN A 125 -19.05 36.00 -61.52
N GLU A 126 -17.74 35.87 -61.45
CA GLU A 126 -16.83 35.94 -62.60
C GLU A 126 -17.01 34.76 -63.56
N ILE A 127 -17.26 33.55 -63.05
CA ILE A 127 -17.62 32.40 -63.89
C ILE A 127 -18.95 32.65 -64.62
N GLN A 128 -19.92 33.28 -63.97
CA GLN A 128 -21.20 33.62 -64.60
C GLN A 128 -21.05 34.73 -65.66
N SER A 129 -20.21 35.74 -65.44
CA SER A 129 -19.95 36.79 -66.44
C SER A 129 -19.11 36.29 -67.61
N LEU A 130 -18.17 35.37 -67.38
CA LEU A 130 -17.41 34.72 -68.45
C LEU A 130 -18.30 33.75 -69.26
N GLN A 131 -19.28 33.11 -68.63
CA GLN A 131 -20.30 32.32 -69.34
C GLN A 131 -21.21 33.18 -70.22
N SER A 132 -21.49 34.44 -69.86
CA SER A 132 -22.25 35.36 -70.74
C SER A 132 -21.41 35.95 -71.87
N LEU A 133 -20.12 36.21 -71.65
CA LEU A 133 -19.20 36.72 -72.68
C LEU A 133 -18.91 35.69 -73.79
N ILE A 134 -19.00 34.39 -73.49
CA ILE A 134 -18.84 33.31 -74.49
C ILE A 134 -20.08 33.19 -75.39
N GLN A 135 -21.22 33.78 -75.02
CA GLN A 135 -22.46 33.77 -75.82
C GLN A 135 -22.52 34.85 -76.91
N ASP A 136 -21.75 35.94 -76.80
CA ASP A 136 -21.95 37.16 -77.62
C ASP A 136 -20.78 37.53 -78.57
N GLY A 137 -19.88 36.60 -78.90
CA GLY A 137 -18.61 36.96 -79.57
C GLY A 137 -18.26 36.23 -80.87
N THR A 138 -19.03 36.37 -81.96
CA THR A 138 -18.59 35.97 -83.32
C THR A 138 -18.86 37.05 -84.37
N SER A 139 -17.82 37.74 -84.85
CA SER A 139 -17.60 38.26 -86.24
C SER A 139 -16.35 39.18 -86.24
N LEU A 140 -15.20 38.74 -86.76
CA LEU A 140 -14.68 38.77 -88.14
C LEU A 140 -14.22 40.15 -88.68
N SER A 141 -12.92 40.20 -89.00
CA SER A 141 -12.30 40.72 -90.24
C SER A 141 -11.68 42.13 -90.33
N THR A 142 -10.36 42.13 -90.58
CA THR A 142 -9.58 42.80 -91.67
C THR A 142 -9.64 44.31 -91.86
N ASP A 143 -8.63 44.99 -92.39
CA ASP A 143 -7.16 44.96 -92.40
C ASP A 143 -6.75 46.16 -93.29
N HIS A 144 -5.62 46.80 -92.97
CA HIS A 144 -4.81 47.61 -93.90
C HIS A 144 -5.17 49.08 -94.25
N THR A 145 -5.65 49.88 -93.29
CA THR A 145 -4.94 51.17 -92.96
C THR A 145 -3.90 50.93 -91.85
N SER A 146 -3.51 49.67 -91.72
CA SER A 146 -2.91 49.10 -90.54
C SER A 146 -1.44 49.44 -90.43
N THR A 147 -0.64 49.57 -91.48
CA THR A 147 0.83 49.57 -91.29
C THR A 147 1.44 50.85 -90.70
N LEU A 148 0.88 52.04 -90.98
CA LEU A 148 1.43 53.30 -90.43
C LEU A 148 0.85 53.64 -89.04
N GLU A 149 -0.43 53.33 -88.84
CA GLU A 149 -1.04 53.35 -87.52
C GLU A 149 -0.51 52.21 -86.66
N GLN A 150 -0.21 51.02 -87.20
CA GLN A 150 0.49 49.92 -86.53
C GLN A 150 1.86 50.39 -86.07
N LEU A 151 2.70 51.04 -86.88
CA LEU A 151 4.01 51.47 -86.37
C LEU A 151 3.93 52.53 -85.25
N LYS A 152 2.92 53.41 -85.25
CA LYS A 152 2.67 54.36 -84.13
C LYS A 152 2.01 53.69 -82.92
N LEU A 153 1.10 52.74 -83.16
CA LEU A 153 0.54 51.88 -82.13
C LEU A 153 1.60 50.97 -81.56
N ASP A 154 2.55 50.49 -82.34
CA ASP A 154 3.61 49.55 -81.97
C ASP A 154 4.69 50.32 -81.21
N ASN A 155 5.01 51.56 -81.56
CA ASN A 155 5.89 52.40 -80.73
C ASN A 155 5.21 52.79 -79.40
N LYS A 156 3.91 53.11 -79.43
CA LYS A 156 3.12 53.33 -78.20
C LYS A 156 2.96 52.04 -77.39
N ARG A 157 2.77 50.89 -78.04
CA ARG A 157 2.67 49.56 -77.42
C ARG A 157 3.99 49.17 -76.81
N LEU A 158 5.11 49.38 -77.49
CA LEU A 158 6.45 49.12 -76.97
C LEU A 158 6.80 50.06 -75.80
N LEU A 159 6.30 51.31 -75.82
CA LEU A 159 6.40 52.21 -74.66
C LEU A 159 5.53 51.75 -73.50
N THR A 160 4.27 51.39 -73.72
CA THR A 160 3.40 50.83 -72.67
C THR A 160 3.89 49.48 -72.19
N GLU A 161 4.44 48.63 -73.05
CA GLU A 161 5.06 47.35 -72.71
C GLU A 161 6.36 47.60 -71.93
N SER A 162 7.18 48.58 -72.28
CA SER A 162 8.35 48.96 -71.48
C SER A 162 7.96 49.51 -70.10
N GLU A 163 6.91 50.34 -70.04
CA GLU A 163 6.32 50.85 -68.78
C GLU A 163 5.69 49.73 -67.95
N ASP A 164 5.01 48.78 -68.58
CA ASP A 164 4.39 47.64 -67.90
C ASP A 164 5.43 46.61 -67.48
N MET A 165 6.49 46.41 -68.27
CA MET A 165 7.64 45.60 -67.88
C MET A 165 8.43 46.26 -66.75
N THR A 166 8.55 47.58 -66.71
CA THR A 166 9.16 48.27 -65.56
C THR A 166 8.28 48.19 -64.31
N LYS A 167 6.95 48.33 -64.43
CA LYS A 167 6.02 48.05 -63.31
C LYS A 167 6.08 46.58 -62.86
N GLN A 168 6.22 45.63 -63.79
CA GLN A 168 6.42 44.22 -63.47
C GLN A 168 7.76 44.00 -62.74
N VAL A 169 8.84 44.64 -63.18
CA VAL A 169 10.13 44.58 -62.48
C VAL A 169 10.03 45.23 -61.09
N GLU A 170 9.31 46.34 -60.92
CA GLU A 170 9.08 46.95 -59.61
C GLU A 170 8.23 46.07 -58.68
N THR A 171 7.20 45.42 -59.20
CA THR A 171 6.39 44.47 -58.43
C THR A 171 7.20 43.24 -58.05
N TYR A 172 7.96 42.65 -58.97
CA TYR A 172 8.87 41.56 -58.65
C TYR A 172 9.96 41.97 -57.65
N ASN A 173 10.48 43.20 -57.73
CA ASN A 173 11.45 43.69 -56.74
C ASN A 173 10.83 43.87 -55.35
N LYS A 174 9.58 44.37 -55.27
CA LYS A 174 8.83 44.44 -54.00
C LYS A 174 8.54 43.05 -53.44
N GLU A 175 8.08 42.13 -54.28
CA GLU A 175 7.87 40.73 -53.89
C GLU A 175 9.18 40.08 -53.43
N MET A 176 10.31 40.31 -54.10
CA MET A 176 11.61 39.81 -53.67
C MET A 176 12.04 40.43 -52.33
N ALA A 177 11.76 41.70 -52.08
CA ALA A 177 12.03 42.35 -50.79
C ALA A 177 11.18 41.75 -49.66
N GLU A 178 9.90 41.48 -49.92
CA GLU A 178 8.99 40.84 -48.96
C GLU A 178 9.37 39.37 -48.70
N ARG A 179 9.74 38.64 -49.75
CA ARG A 179 10.23 37.24 -49.66
C ARG A 179 11.56 37.16 -48.90
N THR A 180 12.47 38.12 -49.09
CA THR A 180 13.73 38.16 -48.33
C THR A 180 13.51 38.54 -46.86
N ALA A 181 12.60 39.47 -46.56
CA ALA A 181 12.22 39.80 -45.20
C ALA A 181 11.55 38.63 -44.47
N THR A 182 10.62 37.93 -45.13
CA THR A 182 9.97 36.73 -44.58
C THR A 182 10.94 35.55 -44.44
N LEU A 183 11.90 35.37 -45.34
CA LEU A 183 12.99 34.40 -45.15
C LEU A 183 13.87 34.75 -43.94
N GLY A 184 14.10 36.04 -43.68
CA GLY A 184 14.83 36.50 -42.50
C GLY A 184 14.10 36.15 -41.20
N THR A 185 12.80 36.43 -41.11
CA THR A 185 11.99 36.10 -39.92
C THR A 185 11.81 34.60 -39.73
N LEU A 186 11.69 33.83 -40.82
CA LEU A 186 11.65 32.37 -40.75
C LEU A 186 12.99 31.79 -40.27
N LYS A 187 14.13 32.33 -40.72
CA LYS A 187 15.45 31.88 -40.24
C LYS A 187 15.61 32.12 -38.74
N THR A 188 15.29 33.31 -38.24
CA THR A 188 15.38 33.60 -36.80
C THR A 188 14.41 32.74 -35.98
N ALA A 189 13.19 32.49 -36.48
CA ALA A 189 12.25 31.57 -35.86
C ALA A 189 12.77 30.12 -35.82
N THR A 190 13.40 29.64 -36.91
CA THR A 190 13.99 28.30 -36.94
C THR A 190 15.19 28.17 -35.99
N GLU A 191 16.03 29.21 -35.87
CA GLU A 191 17.15 29.24 -34.93
C GLU A 191 16.65 29.22 -33.48
N ALA A 192 15.61 29.99 -33.16
CA ALA A 192 14.96 29.96 -31.85
C ALA A 192 14.38 28.58 -31.53
N ALA A 193 13.67 27.95 -32.48
CA ALA A 193 13.13 26.61 -32.31
C ALA A 193 14.23 25.54 -32.13
N VAL A 194 15.38 25.69 -32.80
CA VAL A 194 16.55 24.80 -32.62
C VAL A 194 17.16 24.96 -31.23
N GLN A 195 17.24 26.20 -30.70
CA GLN A 195 17.72 26.45 -29.34
C GLN A 195 16.75 25.88 -28.30
N GLU A 196 15.45 26.09 -28.47
CA GLU A 196 14.42 25.52 -27.61
C GLU A 196 14.46 23.98 -27.63
N ARG A 197 14.64 23.38 -28.80
CA ARG A 197 14.82 21.92 -28.91
C ARG A 197 16.01 21.45 -28.10
N LYS A 198 17.17 22.13 -28.16
CA LYS A 198 18.36 21.78 -27.35
C LYS A 198 18.08 21.85 -25.85
N LEU A 199 17.36 22.87 -25.39
CA LEU A 199 16.97 23.03 -23.98
C LEU A 199 15.99 21.93 -23.54
N LEU A 200 15.04 21.56 -24.41
CA LEU A 200 14.14 20.44 -24.15
C LEU A 200 14.88 19.11 -24.11
N THR A 201 15.88 18.89 -24.96
CA THR A 201 16.71 17.68 -24.93
C THR A 201 17.49 17.57 -23.62
N SER A 202 18.12 18.66 -23.15
CA SER A 202 18.86 18.65 -21.87
C SER A 202 17.94 18.45 -20.67
N ARG A 203 16.73 19.03 -20.68
CA ARG A 203 15.71 18.79 -19.65
C ARG A 203 15.24 17.33 -19.65
N LEU A 204 15.03 16.73 -20.83
CA LEU A 204 14.68 15.31 -20.97
C LEU A 204 15.77 14.39 -20.42
N GLU A 205 17.04 14.71 -20.67
CA GLU A 205 18.17 13.95 -20.11
C GLU A 205 18.20 14.02 -18.58
N LEU A 206 17.91 15.18 -18.00
CA LEU A 206 17.88 15.37 -16.54
C LEU A 206 16.72 14.58 -15.91
N VAL A 207 15.52 14.64 -16.50
CA VAL A 207 14.36 13.83 -16.07
C VAL A 207 14.64 12.33 -16.20
N ARG A 208 15.34 11.89 -17.27
CA ARG A 208 15.76 10.49 -17.41
C ARG A 208 16.75 10.07 -16.33
N GLN A 209 17.67 10.94 -15.93
CA GLN A 209 18.60 10.65 -14.83
C GLN A 209 17.88 10.56 -13.48
N GLU A 210 16.93 11.46 -13.20
CA GLU A 210 16.08 11.41 -12.00
C GLU A 210 15.23 10.14 -11.97
N TYR A 211 14.58 9.80 -13.09
CA TYR A 211 13.83 8.56 -13.24
C TYR A 211 14.69 7.32 -12.96
N ASN A 212 15.91 7.26 -13.50
CA ASN A 212 16.82 6.13 -13.26
C ASN A 212 17.27 6.07 -11.80
N ARG A 213 17.50 7.21 -11.14
CA ARG A 213 17.84 7.26 -9.70
C ARG A 213 16.70 6.75 -8.84
N GLU A 214 15.47 7.20 -9.12
CA GLU A 214 14.25 6.74 -8.44
C GLU A 214 14.00 5.26 -8.68
N ARG A 215 14.14 4.78 -9.91
CA ARG A 215 14.03 3.35 -10.24
C ARG A 215 15.03 2.50 -9.44
N ASN A 216 16.30 2.91 -9.39
CA ASN A 216 17.33 2.19 -8.64
C ASN A 216 17.12 2.28 -7.11
N ALA A 217 16.55 3.37 -6.61
CA ALA A 217 16.15 3.48 -5.20
C ALA A 217 14.98 2.53 -4.89
N ARG A 218 13.99 2.45 -5.77
CA ARG A 218 12.87 1.53 -5.68
C ARG A 218 13.30 0.07 -5.74
N GLU A 219 14.16 -0.31 -6.68
CA GLU A 219 14.66 -1.70 -6.79
C GLU A 219 15.43 -2.11 -5.51
N ARG A 220 16.20 -1.20 -4.90
CA ARG A 220 16.87 -1.44 -3.61
C ARG A 220 15.87 -1.58 -2.45
N ALA A 221 14.85 -0.74 -2.41
CA ALA A 221 13.79 -0.83 -1.41
C ALA A 221 12.99 -2.13 -1.55
N GLU A 222 12.65 -2.53 -2.79
CA GLU A 222 11.97 -3.80 -3.07
C GLU A 222 12.81 -5.01 -2.66
N TYR A 223 14.13 -4.97 -2.89
CA TYR A 223 15.04 -6.00 -2.40
C TYR A 223 15.04 -6.08 -0.86
N GLN A 224 15.13 -4.94 -0.17
CA GLN A 224 15.06 -4.88 1.30
C GLN A 224 13.70 -5.37 1.84
N CYS A 225 12.59 -5.02 1.20
CA CYS A 225 11.26 -5.52 1.58
C CYS A 225 11.16 -7.04 1.39
N ARG A 226 11.72 -7.60 0.31
CA ARG A 226 11.74 -9.06 0.10
C ARG A 226 12.56 -9.76 1.18
N ASP A 227 13.72 -9.24 1.55
CA ASP A 227 14.56 -9.80 2.62
C ASP A 227 13.85 -9.72 3.98
N LEU A 228 13.21 -8.57 4.28
CA LEU A 228 12.38 -8.41 5.48
C LEU A 228 11.17 -9.35 5.49
N LEU A 229 10.53 -9.61 4.35
CA LEU A 229 9.45 -10.60 4.26
C LEU A 229 9.95 -12.03 4.51
N VAL A 230 11.15 -12.38 4.04
CA VAL A 230 11.75 -13.68 4.35
C VAL A 230 12.06 -13.80 5.84
N THR A 231 12.61 -12.75 6.46
CA THR A 231 12.86 -12.75 7.91
C THR A 231 11.58 -12.77 8.74
N LEU A 232 10.51 -12.09 8.31
CA LEU A 232 9.20 -12.19 8.97
C LEU A 232 8.64 -13.61 8.87
N LYS A 233 8.69 -14.24 7.70
CA LYS A 233 8.23 -15.63 7.53
C LYS A 233 9.02 -16.62 8.39
N THR A 234 10.33 -16.44 8.56
CA THR A 234 11.12 -17.31 9.45
C THR A 234 10.78 -17.07 10.92
N ARG A 235 10.49 -15.81 11.31
CA ARG A 235 10.04 -15.46 12.66
C ARG A 235 8.63 -15.97 12.97
N GLU A 236 7.70 -15.88 12.02
CA GLU A 236 6.36 -16.45 12.12
C GLU A 236 6.42 -17.97 12.33
N LYS A 237 7.22 -18.68 11.53
CA LYS A 237 7.44 -20.12 11.74
C LYS A 237 8.00 -20.43 13.13
N ALA A 238 9.01 -19.69 13.57
CA ALA A 238 9.59 -19.88 14.90
C ALA A 238 8.59 -19.58 16.03
N LEU A 239 7.70 -18.59 15.83
CA LEU A 239 6.64 -18.25 16.78
C LEU A 239 5.59 -19.36 16.83
N GLN A 240 5.18 -19.88 15.67
CA GLN A 240 4.24 -21.00 15.58
C GLN A 240 4.81 -22.28 16.22
N GLU A 241 6.09 -22.60 15.99
CA GLU A 241 6.78 -23.68 16.70
C GLU A 241 6.81 -23.47 18.23
N ARG A 242 6.85 -22.22 18.70
CA ARG A 242 6.78 -21.89 20.13
C ARG A 242 5.36 -22.04 20.67
N GLU A 243 4.35 -21.62 19.92
CA GLU A 243 2.94 -21.80 20.25
C GLU A 243 2.57 -23.28 20.35
N ASP A 244 3.02 -24.10 19.39
CA ASP A 244 2.82 -25.56 19.40
C ASP A 244 3.48 -26.21 20.63
N ARG A 245 4.69 -25.76 21.01
CA ARG A 245 5.38 -26.22 22.23
C ARG A 245 4.63 -25.80 23.50
N LEU A 246 4.10 -24.58 23.54
CA LEU A 246 3.29 -24.11 24.68
C LEU A 246 2.00 -24.90 24.81
N ALA A 247 1.30 -25.17 23.70
CA ALA A 247 0.12 -26.02 23.68
C ALA A 247 0.44 -27.45 24.16
N LEU A 248 1.56 -28.03 23.71
CA LEU A 248 2.01 -29.34 24.19
C LEU A 248 2.26 -29.33 25.71
N ILE A 249 2.96 -28.32 26.23
CA ILE A 249 3.23 -28.19 27.66
C ILE A 249 1.92 -27.99 28.45
N GLN A 250 0.97 -27.22 27.94
CA GLN A 250 -0.35 -27.04 28.55
C GLN A 250 -1.12 -28.37 28.63
N THR A 251 -1.17 -29.14 27.55
CA THR A 251 -1.83 -30.46 27.58
C THR A 251 -1.14 -31.45 28.52
N GLN A 252 0.19 -31.37 28.67
CA GLN A 252 0.93 -32.16 29.66
C GLN A 252 0.61 -31.72 31.08
N ALA A 253 0.52 -30.42 31.34
CA ALA A 253 0.14 -29.88 32.64
C ALA A 253 -1.29 -30.30 33.03
N GLU A 254 -2.24 -30.25 32.11
CA GLU A 254 -3.62 -30.71 32.32
C GLU A 254 -3.68 -32.22 32.63
N LYS A 255 -2.90 -33.04 31.90
CA LYS A 255 -2.79 -34.49 32.19
C LYS A 255 -2.24 -34.73 33.59
N HIS A 256 -1.17 -34.04 33.98
CA HIS A 256 -0.60 -34.18 35.32
C HIS A 256 -1.53 -33.66 36.42
N GLN A 257 -2.31 -32.60 36.18
CA GLN A 257 -3.35 -32.16 37.11
C GLN A 257 -4.45 -33.21 37.27
N ALA A 258 -4.89 -33.83 36.18
CA ALA A 258 -5.88 -34.91 36.22
C ALA A 258 -5.34 -36.16 36.93
N GLU A 259 -4.08 -36.52 36.71
CA GLU A 259 -3.39 -37.61 37.42
C GLU A 259 -3.26 -37.31 38.92
N LEU A 260 -2.89 -36.08 39.28
CA LEU A 260 -2.83 -35.64 40.67
C LEU A 260 -4.20 -35.74 41.35
N GLY A 261 -5.27 -35.33 40.66
CA GLY A 261 -6.64 -35.47 41.15
C GLY A 261 -7.04 -36.93 41.37
N LYS A 262 -6.68 -37.84 40.44
CA LYS A 262 -6.89 -39.29 40.61
C LYS A 262 -6.11 -39.85 41.81
N GLN A 263 -4.86 -39.44 41.99
CA GLN A 263 -4.04 -39.88 43.13
C GLN A 263 -4.58 -39.35 44.46
N GLN A 264 -5.06 -38.11 44.49
CA GLN A 264 -5.72 -37.54 45.68
C GLN A 264 -7.01 -38.30 46.04
N HIS A 265 -7.83 -38.64 45.04
CA HIS A 265 -9.04 -39.43 45.26
C HIS A 265 -8.72 -40.86 45.72
N LYS A 266 -7.69 -41.49 45.14
CA LYS A 266 -7.18 -42.80 45.57
C LYS A 266 -6.64 -42.77 47.00
N ARG A 267 -5.95 -41.69 47.39
CA ARG A 267 -5.48 -41.49 48.76
C ARG A 267 -6.65 -41.35 49.74
N GLN A 268 -7.69 -40.59 49.39
CA GLN A 268 -8.89 -40.47 50.22
C GLN A 268 -9.62 -41.81 50.40
N THR A 269 -9.77 -42.59 49.32
CA THR A 269 -10.39 -43.92 49.41
C THR A 269 -9.53 -44.90 50.22
N LEU A 270 -8.20 -44.89 50.04
CA LEU A 270 -7.29 -45.69 50.87
C LEU A 270 -7.33 -45.27 52.34
N GLN A 271 -7.51 -43.99 52.63
CA GLN A 271 -7.62 -43.48 54.00
C GLN A 271 -8.93 -43.94 54.66
N GLN A 272 -10.06 -43.91 53.94
CA GLN A 272 -11.33 -44.51 54.39
C GLN A 272 -11.22 -46.04 54.57
N GLN A 273 -10.47 -46.72 53.68
CA GLN A 273 -10.19 -48.15 53.80
C GLN A 273 -9.31 -48.45 55.02
N LEU A 274 -8.34 -47.59 55.35
CA LEU A 274 -7.53 -47.69 56.55
C LEU A 274 -8.37 -47.49 57.82
N GLU A 275 -9.25 -46.48 57.85
CA GLU A 275 -10.14 -46.26 58.98
C GLU A 275 -11.13 -47.41 59.19
N THR A 276 -11.65 -48.00 58.11
CA THR A 276 -12.52 -49.18 58.19
C THR A 276 -11.74 -50.44 58.57
N ALA A 277 -10.53 -50.62 58.05
CA ALA A 277 -9.63 -51.69 58.43
C ALA A 277 -9.21 -51.58 59.90
N GLU A 278 -8.92 -50.38 60.42
CA GLU A 278 -8.60 -50.14 61.84
C GLU A 278 -9.78 -50.51 62.75
N LYS A 279 -11.02 -50.16 62.36
CA LYS A 279 -12.23 -50.60 63.08
C LYS A 279 -12.40 -52.12 63.02
N GLN A 280 -12.15 -52.73 61.87
CA GLN A 280 -12.17 -54.20 61.74
C GLN A 280 -11.04 -54.86 62.53
N LEU A 281 -9.86 -54.26 62.62
CA LEU A 281 -8.71 -54.75 63.37
C LEU A 281 -8.96 -54.65 64.88
N TYR A 282 -9.68 -53.62 65.32
CA TYR A 282 -10.17 -53.51 66.69
C TYR A 282 -11.15 -54.65 67.01
N HIS A 283 -12.17 -54.89 66.17
CA HIS A 283 -13.13 -55.98 66.38
C HIS A 283 -12.52 -57.37 66.24
N THR A 284 -11.59 -57.58 65.32
CA THR A 284 -10.89 -58.85 65.15
C THR A 284 -9.87 -59.08 66.26
N LYS A 285 -9.22 -58.06 66.82
CA LYS A 285 -8.43 -58.23 68.06
C LYS A 285 -9.30 -58.63 69.25
N GLN A 286 -10.49 -58.06 69.35
CA GLN A 286 -11.45 -58.41 70.38
C GLN A 286 -11.92 -59.87 70.23
N SER A 287 -12.32 -60.28 69.02
CA SER A 287 -12.71 -61.66 68.70
C SER A 287 -11.53 -62.65 68.69
N TYR A 288 -10.31 -62.21 68.40
CA TYR A 288 -9.09 -63.02 68.48
C TYR A 288 -8.75 -63.32 69.93
N ASN A 289 -8.87 -62.35 70.84
CA ASN A 289 -8.74 -62.63 72.26
C ASN A 289 -9.78 -63.67 72.72
N ASP A 290 -11.04 -63.53 72.29
CA ASP A 290 -12.10 -64.50 72.62
C ASP A 290 -11.86 -65.90 71.98
N SER A 291 -11.12 -65.99 70.87
CA SER A 291 -10.82 -67.25 70.18
C SER A 291 -9.47 -67.88 70.52
N VAL A 292 -8.49 -67.12 71.03
CA VAL A 292 -7.27 -67.67 71.65
C VAL A 292 -7.63 -68.49 72.89
N ASP A 293 -8.62 -68.02 73.65
CA ASP A 293 -9.15 -68.76 74.81
C ASP A 293 -9.79 -70.11 74.39
N THR A 294 -10.39 -70.20 73.19
CA THR A 294 -11.03 -71.44 72.70
C THR A 294 -10.11 -72.33 71.84
N THR A 295 -9.05 -71.79 71.22
CA THR A 295 -8.10 -72.55 70.37
C THR A 295 -6.95 -73.19 71.15
N ALA A 296 -6.66 -72.71 72.37
CA ALA A 296 -5.87 -73.48 73.33
C ALA A 296 -6.50 -74.86 73.61
N GLU A 297 -7.84 -74.97 73.59
CA GLU A 297 -8.56 -76.22 73.87
C GLU A 297 -8.62 -77.19 72.68
N LEU A 298 -8.42 -76.73 71.43
CA LEU A 298 -8.55 -77.54 70.21
C LEU A 298 -7.21 -78.00 69.59
N ASN A 299 -6.10 -77.29 69.84
CA ASN A 299 -4.78 -77.64 69.30
C ASN A 299 -4.19 -78.95 69.86
N GLU A 300 -4.74 -79.50 70.94
CA GLU A 300 -4.41 -80.87 71.37
C GLU A 300 -5.03 -81.95 70.45
N ARG A 301 -6.09 -81.65 69.67
CA ARG A 301 -6.83 -82.67 68.88
C ARG A 301 -6.33 -82.87 67.45
N LEU A 302 -5.69 -81.88 66.81
CA LEU A 302 -5.42 -81.90 65.36
C LEU A 302 -4.12 -82.57 64.93
N HIS A 303 -3.17 -82.82 65.84
CA HIS A 303 -1.90 -83.48 65.50
C HIS A 303 -2.07 -84.96 65.04
N GLY A 304 -3.28 -85.54 65.16
CA GLY A 304 -3.57 -86.93 64.79
C GLY A 304 -4.01 -87.18 63.33
N MET A 305 -4.49 -86.16 62.60
CA MET A 305 -5.22 -86.37 61.32
C MET A 305 -4.34 -86.27 60.05
N GLU A 306 -3.16 -85.64 60.10
CA GLU A 306 -2.33 -85.37 58.91
C GLU A 306 -1.70 -86.61 58.24
N LYS A 307 -1.72 -87.78 58.88
CA LYS A 307 -1.12 -89.01 58.34
C LYS A 307 -1.92 -89.69 57.20
N GLN A 308 -3.15 -89.27 56.89
CA GLN A 308 -4.05 -90.06 56.01
C GLN A 308 -4.17 -89.58 54.55
N ILE A 309 -3.63 -88.41 54.17
CA ILE A 309 -3.91 -87.78 52.87
C ILE A 309 -3.04 -88.29 51.70
N ALA A 310 -1.96 -89.04 51.95
CA ALA A 310 -1.00 -89.45 50.91
C ALA A 310 -1.48 -90.53 49.88
N ALA A 311 -2.72 -91.03 49.95
CA ALA A 311 -3.11 -92.27 49.24
C ALA A 311 -3.99 -92.12 47.96
N THR A 312 -4.55 -90.94 47.64
CA THR A 312 -5.68 -90.85 46.68
C THR A 312 -5.34 -90.50 45.22
N ALA A 313 -4.06 -90.29 44.87
CA ALA A 313 -3.67 -89.75 43.55
C ALA A 313 -3.68 -90.74 42.33
N LYS A 314 -4.06 -92.02 42.47
CA LYS A 314 -3.76 -93.07 41.45
C LYS A 314 -4.91 -93.51 40.50
N LYS A 315 -6.11 -92.90 40.47
CA LYS A 315 -7.30 -93.51 39.79
C LYS A 315 -7.91 -92.77 38.57
N ILE A 316 -7.31 -91.73 38.00
CA ILE A 316 -7.98 -90.87 36.99
C ILE A 316 -7.73 -91.24 35.50
N LEU A 317 -6.90 -92.24 35.15
CA LEU A 317 -6.39 -92.41 33.76
C LEU A 317 -7.20 -93.33 32.80
N GLU A 318 -8.29 -94.01 33.18
CA GLU A 318 -8.84 -95.13 32.36
C GLU A 318 -10.17 -94.89 31.60
N THR A 319 -10.87 -93.75 31.73
CA THR A 319 -12.28 -93.64 31.27
C THR A 319 -12.54 -92.95 29.92
N ARG A 320 -11.57 -92.82 29.00
CA ARG A 320 -11.71 -91.91 27.83
C ARG A 320 -12.02 -92.53 26.45
N ASP A 321 -11.90 -93.85 26.23
CA ASP A 321 -11.80 -94.38 24.83
C ASP A 321 -13.03 -95.09 24.19
N GLU A 322 -14.20 -95.26 24.83
CA GLU A 322 -15.28 -96.15 24.29
C GLU A 322 -16.43 -95.49 23.48
N CYS A 323 -16.56 -94.16 23.37
CA CYS A 323 -17.84 -93.52 22.95
C CYS A 323 -18.12 -93.31 21.44
N VAL A 324 -17.24 -93.59 20.47
CA VAL A 324 -17.37 -93.02 19.10
C VAL A 324 -18.11 -93.88 18.04
N ARG A 325 -18.40 -95.17 18.26
CA ARG A 325 -18.67 -96.08 17.12
C ARG A 325 -20.16 -96.35 16.74
N VAL A 326 -21.16 -95.97 17.53
CA VAL A 326 -22.55 -96.50 17.36
C VAL A 326 -23.54 -95.60 16.57
N THR A 327 -23.26 -94.32 16.31
CA THR A 327 -24.27 -93.33 15.87
C THR A 327 -24.58 -93.20 14.35
N ARG A 328 -24.23 -94.12 13.45
CA ARG A 328 -24.27 -93.84 11.98
C ARG A 328 -25.27 -94.59 11.08
N ILE A 329 -26.09 -95.54 11.55
CA ILE A 329 -26.85 -96.42 10.63
C ILE A 329 -28.38 -96.13 10.55
N GLU A 330 -29.02 -95.49 11.52
CA GLU A 330 -30.49 -95.46 11.61
C GLU A 330 -31.23 -94.31 10.87
N GLU A 331 -30.56 -93.26 10.38
CA GLU A 331 -31.24 -92.04 9.88
C GLU A 331 -31.63 -92.02 8.39
N ARG A 332 -31.24 -93.02 7.58
CA ARG A 332 -31.30 -92.91 6.11
C ARG A 332 -32.67 -93.25 5.50
N ASP A 333 -33.35 -94.29 5.98
CA ASP A 333 -34.39 -94.94 5.16
C ASP A 333 -35.83 -94.37 5.33
N PHE A 334 -36.11 -93.51 6.32
CA PHE A 334 -37.49 -93.01 6.59
C PHE A 334 -37.91 -91.76 5.78
N ARG A 335 -36.97 -91.02 5.18
CA ARG A 335 -37.25 -89.69 4.57
C ARG A 335 -37.69 -89.74 3.09
N GLU A 336 -37.57 -90.87 2.42
CA GLU A 336 -37.83 -90.97 0.98
C GLU A 336 -39.31 -91.19 0.62
N PHE A 337 -40.10 -91.78 1.51
CA PHE A 337 -41.48 -92.19 1.19
C PHE A 337 -42.51 -91.02 1.19
N ASP A 338 -42.40 -90.05 2.11
CA ASP A 338 -43.36 -88.93 2.22
C ASP A 338 -43.22 -87.87 1.12
N ARG A 339 -42.07 -87.79 0.46
CA ARG A 339 -41.80 -86.78 -0.58
C ARG A 339 -42.66 -86.99 -1.84
N LEU A 340 -42.95 -88.24 -2.20
CA LEU A 340 -43.59 -88.56 -3.48
C LEU A 340 -45.09 -88.20 -3.51
N ARG A 341 -45.79 -88.24 -2.36
CA ARG A 341 -47.23 -87.90 -2.31
C ARG A 341 -47.50 -86.40 -2.45
N GLN A 342 -46.68 -85.55 -1.85
CA GLN A 342 -46.87 -84.09 -1.90
C GLN A 342 -46.66 -83.51 -3.30
N GLN A 343 -45.89 -84.20 -4.16
CA GLN A 343 -45.58 -83.73 -5.51
C GLN A 343 -46.80 -83.77 -6.46
N ILE A 344 -47.71 -84.73 -6.30
CA ILE A 344 -48.86 -84.88 -7.22
C ILE A 344 -49.90 -83.77 -7.05
N ASP A 345 -50.16 -83.33 -5.82
CA ASP A 345 -51.15 -82.28 -5.54
C ASP A 345 -50.66 -80.86 -5.89
N HIS A 346 -49.34 -80.65 -5.92
CA HIS A 346 -48.76 -79.38 -6.37
C HIS A 346 -48.99 -79.18 -7.88
N ILE A 347 -48.74 -80.22 -8.68
CA ILE A 347 -48.84 -80.15 -10.15
C ILE A 347 -50.24 -79.71 -10.62
N ARG A 348 -51.32 -80.13 -9.94
CA ARG A 348 -52.70 -79.76 -10.30
C ARG A 348 -53.05 -78.30 -10.01
N LYS A 349 -52.44 -77.70 -8.98
CA LYS A 349 -52.64 -76.26 -8.68
C LYS A 349 -51.83 -75.39 -9.64
N ASP A 350 -50.67 -75.88 -10.06
CA ASP A 350 -49.81 -75.19 -11.00
C ASP A 350 -50.48 -75.05 -12.38
N GLU A 351 -51.21 -76.07 -12.88
CA GLU A 351 -51.92 -75.96 -14.18
C GLU A 351 -52.92 -74.79 -14.24
N VAL A 352 -53.73 -74.59 -13.19
CA VAL A 352 -54.70 -73.49 -13.15
C VAL A 352 -54.00 -72.13 -13.04
N HIS A 353 -52.92 -72.05 -12.27
CA HIS A 353 -52.11 -70.84 -12.17
C HIS A 353 -51.51 -70.44 -13.53
N MET A 354 -50.97 -71.40 -14.29
CA MET A 354 -50.37 -71.16 -15.60
C MET A 354 -51.37 -70.59 -16.61
N THR A 355 -52.64 -71.02 -16.57
CA THR A 355 -53.66 -70.46 -17.48
C THR A 355 -54.01 -68.99 -17.19
N TYR A 356 -54.02 -68.58 -15.92
CA TYR A 356 -54.24 -67.19 -15.52
C TYR A 356 -53.03 -66.29 -15.86
N GLU A 357 -51.82 -66.84 -15.72
CA GLU A 357 -50.59 -66.16 -16.13
C GLU A 357 -50.51 -65.94 -17.64
N GLU A 358 -51.01 -66.88 -18.45
CA GLU A 358 -51.02 -66.75 -19.90
C GLU A 358 -51.85 -65.53 -20.37
N ASP A 359 -53.02 -65.30 -19.77
CA ASP A 359 -53.91 -64.18 -20.11
C ASP A 359 -53.36 -62.82 -19.65
N THR A 360 -52.68 -62.78 -18.50
CA THR A 360 -51.99 -61.56 -18.03
C THR A 360 -50.79 -61.22 -18.89
N VAL A 361 -50.05 -62.23 -19.38
CA VAL A 361 -48.95 -62.04 -20.34
C VAL A 361 -49.48 -61.53 -21.68
N ARG A 362 -50.61 -62.02 -22.19
CA ARG A 362 -51.21 -61.52 -23.44
C ARG A 362 -51.58 -60.04 -23.37
N LYS A 363 -52.15 -59.57 -22.27
CA LYS A 363 -52.45 -58.13 -22.06
C LYS A 363 -51.18 -57.28 -21.96
N ARG A 364 -50.13 -57.78 -21.30
CA ARG A 364 -48.81 -57.13 -21.25
C ARG A 364 -48.15 -57.02 -22.62
N ILE A 365 -48.24 -58.06 -23.46
CA ILE A 365 -47.72 -58.02 -24.84
C ILE A 365 -48.40 -56.93 -25.67
N ALA A 366 -49.70 -56.71 -25.49
CA ALA A 366 -50.42 -55.64 -26.19
C ALA A 366 -49.97 -54.24 -25.75
N ALA A 367 -49.75 -54.03 -24.45
CA ALA A 367 -49.24 -52.76 -23.91
C ALA A 367 -47.81 -52.45 -24.42
N VAL A 368 -46.91 -53.43 -24.38
CA VAL A 368 -45.53 -53.28 -24.87
C VAL A 368 -45.49 -52.99 -26.38
N LYS A 369 -46.42 -53.53 -27.17
CA LYS A 369 -46.52 -53.22 -28.60
C LYS A 369 -46.93 -51.77 -28.86
N LEU A 370 -47.75 -51.18 -27.99
CA LEU A 370 -48.14 -49.77 -28.09
C LEU A 370 -46.98 -48.85 -27.68
N GLU A 371 -46.28 -49.18 -26.59
CA GLU A 371 -45.08 -48.46 -26.14
C GLU A 371 -43.93 -48.55 -27.16
N LYS A 372 -43.76 -49.70 -27.83
CA LYS A 372 -42.77 -49.84 -28.90
C LYS A 372 -43.02 -48.83 -30.04
N ARG A 373 -44.28 -48.58 -30.40
CA ARG A 373 -44.63 -47.62 -31.46
C ARG A 373 -44.34 -46.18 -31.04
N SER A 374 -44.72 -45.79 -29.81
CA SER A 374 -44.42 -44.44 -29.31
C SER A 374 -42.91 -44.19 -29.17
N LEU A 375 -42.15 -45.20 -28.73
CA LEU A 375 -40.69 -45.12 -28.66
C LEU A 375 -40.03 -45.05 -30.05
N GLN A 376 -40.58 -45.73 -31.06
CA GLN A 376 -40.09 -45.62 -32.44
C GLN A 376 -40.32 -44.21 -33.03
N GLU A 377 -41.45 -43.57 -32.73
CA GLU A 377 -41.72 -42.19 -33.13
C GLU A 377 -40.79 -41.20 -32.41
N ALA A 378 -40.51 -41.41 -31.12
CA ALA A 378 -39.56 -40.61 -30.35
C ALA A 378 -38.11 -40.77 -30.86
N LEU A 379 -37.67 -41.98 -31.19
CA LEU A 379 -36.35 -42.24 -31.79
C LEU A 379 -36.21 -41.50 -33.12
N GLY A 380 -37.23 -41.51 -33.97
CA GLY A 380 -37.20 -40.78 -35.25
C GLY A 380 -37.12 -39.26 -35.11
N LEU A 381 -37.58 -38.68 -33.98
CA LEU A 381 -37.39 -37.25 -33.67
C LEU A 381 -35.96 -36.99 -33.20
N ILE A 382 -35.44 -37.84 -32.30
CA ILE A 382 -34.06 -37.73 -31.77
C ILE A 382 -33.04 -37.88 -32.90
N GLU A 383 -33.21 -38.82 -33.83
CA GLU A 383 -32.32 -38.99 -34.99
C GLU A 383 -32.25 -37.74 -35.88
N ARG A 384 -33.38 -37.03 -36.06
CA ARG A 384 -33.39 -35.76 -36.80
C ARG A 384 -32.68 -34.64 -36.05
N GLU A 385 -32.85 -34.57 -34.73
CA GLU A 385 -32.14 -33.61 -33.89
C GLU A 385 -30.63 -33.88 -33.87
N CYS A 386 -30.21 -35.14 -33.77
CA CYS A 386 -28.81 -35.56 -33.90
C CYS A 386 -28.22 -35.14 -35.25
N GLY A 387 -28.92 -35.38 -36.36
CA GLY A 387 -28.44 -34.97 -37.69
C GLY A 387 -28.32 -33.44 -37.88
N VAL A 388 -29.14 -32.65 -37.19
CA VAL A 388 -29.01 -31.17 -37.19
C VAL A 388 -27.83 -30.73 -36.32
N LEU A 389 -27.60 -31.39 -35.18
CA LEU A 389 -26.50 -31.10 -34.28
C LEU A 389 -25.14 -31.49 -34.89
N GLU A 390 -25.04 -32.62 -35.58
CA GLU A 390 -23.83 -33.03 -36.31
C GLU A 390 -23.43 -31.99 -37.36
N LYS A 391 -24.39 -31.48 -38.15
CA LYS A 391 -24.13 -30.42 -39.14
C LYS A 391 -23.70 -29.09 -38.50
N LYS A 392 -24.15 -28.79 -37.28
CA LYS A 392 -23.68 -27.63 -36.52
C LYS A 392 -22.27 -27.88 -35.97
N GLY A 393 -21.99 -29.07 -35.47
CA GLY A 393 -20.66 -29.50 -34.99
C GLY A 393 -19.59 -29.34 -36.06
N VAL A 394 -19.83 -29.86 -37.28
CA VAL A 394 -18.87 -29.72 -38.40
C VAL A 394 -18.58 -28.26 -38.75
N LYS A 395 -19.59 -27.37 -38.65
CA LYS A 395 -19.37 -25.93 -38.86
C LYS A 395 -18.56 -25.30 -37.73
N GLU A 396 -18.84 -25.64 -36.48
CA GLU A 396 -18.02 -25.18 -35.34
C GLU A 396 -16.58 -25.68 -35.43
N ASP A 397 -16.36 -26.92 -35.85
CA ASP A 397 -15.01 -27.48 -36.00
C ASP A 397 -14.23 -26.79 -37.13
N SER A 398 -14.89 -26.45 -38.25
CA SER A 398 -14.27 -25.63 -39.30
C SER A 398 -13.92 -24.22 -38.82
N LEU A 399 -14.77 -23.59 -38.01
CA LEU A 399 -14.50 -22.28 -37.40
C LEU A 399 -13.35 -22.38 -36.40
N ARG A 400 -13.34 -23.42 -35.54
CA ARG A 400 -12.24 -23.68 -34.59
C ARG A 400 -10.90 -23.86 -35.30
N ALA A 401 -10.86 -24.63 -36.38
CA ALA A 401 -9.64 -24.80 -37.18
C ALA A 401 -9.13 -23.47 -37.73
N THR A 402 -10.01 -22.63 -38.30
CA THR A 402 -9.60 -21.29 -38.78
C THR A 402 -9.13 -20.37 -37.64
N THR A 403 -9.78 -20.40 -36.49
CA THR A 403 -9.34 -19.62 -35.32
C THR A 403 -8.00 -20.11 -34.77
N GLN A 404 -7.74 -21.43 -34.77
CA GLN A 404 -6.46 -21.99 -34.33
C GLN A 404 -5.32 -21.59 -35.27
N THR A 405 -5.55 -21.58 -36.59
CA THR A 405 -4.54 -21.07 -37.53
C THR A 405 -4.24 -19.59 -37.32
N LEU A 406 -5.25 -18.79 -37.00
CA LEU A 406 -5.08 -17.36 -36.75
C LEU A 406 -4.31 -17.12 -35.45
N ILE A 407 -4.67 -17.82 -34.36
CA ILE A 407 -3.93 -17.78 -33.08
C ILE A 407 -2.47 -18.19 -33.27
N LYS A 408 -2.20 -19.22 -34.07
CA LYS A 408 -0.82 -19.64 -34.35
C LYS A 408 -0.01 -18.54 -35.05
N ASN A 409 -0.59 -17.89 -36.06
CA ASN A 409 0.07 -16.79 -36.76
C ASN A 409 0.34 -15.59 -35.83
N GLU A 410 -0.59 -15.25 -34.94
CA GLU A 410 -0.39 -14.18 -33.95
C GLU A 410 0.70 -14.53 -32.93
N LEU A 411 0.79 -15.80 -32.51
CA LEU A 411 1.86 -16.28 -31.62
C LEU A 411 3.24 -16.23 -32.29
N ASP A 412 3.32 -16.61 -33.57
CA ASP A 412 4.57 -16.54 -34.33
C ASP A 412 5.03 -15.08 -34.50
N GLN A 413 4.10 -14.15 -34.78
CA GLN A 413 4.40 -12.70 -34.84
C GLN A 413 4.81 -12.12 -33.48
N GLN A 414 4.18 -12.58 -32.38
CA GLN A 414 4.58 -12.18 -31.04
C GLN A 414 6.00 -12.64 -30.71
N ALA A 415 6.37 -13.88 -31.08
CA ALA A 415 7.72 -14.39 -30.88
C ALA A 415 8.78 -13.59 -31.66
N GLU A 416 8.48 -13.15 -32.90
CA GLU A 416 9.36 -12.28 -33.68
C GLU A 416 9.52 -10.89 -33.03
N LEU A 417 8.44 -10.30 -32.51
CA LEU A 417 8.50 -9.01 -31.81
C LEU A 417 9.27 -9.12 -30.48
N GLU A 418 9.07 -10.20 -29.73
CA GLU A 418 9.81 -10.47 -28.48
C GLU A 418 11.31 -10.64 -28.74
N ALA A 419 11.71 -11.30 -29.83
CA ALA A 419 13.11 -11.41 -30.25
C ALA A 419 13.72 -10.04 -30.59
N CYS A 420 12.99 -9.19 -31.32
CA CYS A 420 13.42 -7.81 -31.62
C CYS A 420 13.57 -6.97 -30.34
N ILE A 421 12.62 -7.07 -29.40
CA ILE A 421 12.70 -6.38 -28.11
C ILE A 421 13.92 -6.87 -27.31
N ALA A 422 14.17 -8.18 -27.28
CA ALA A 422 15.33 -8.74 -26.60
C ALA A 422 16.65 -8.17 -27.17
N GLN A 423 16.79 -8.11 -28.49
CA GLN A 423 17.96 -7.52 -29.15
C GLN A 423 18.16 -6.04 -28.78
N GLU A 424 17.10 -5.23 -28.80
CA GLU A 424 17.18 -3.82 -28.40
C GLU A 424 17.51 -3.65 -26.90
N THR A 425 17.03 -4.57 -26.05
CA THR A 425 17.39 -4.55 -24.62
C THR A 425 18.87 -4.89 -24.37
N GLU A 426 19.46 -5.80 -25.14
CA GLU A 426 20.89 -6.11 -25.09
C GLU A 426 21.75 -4.92 -25.52
N ILE A 427 21.39 -4.27 -26.64
CA ILE A 427 22.05 -3.03 -27.09
C ILE A 427 21.94 -1.94 -26.00
N GLY A 428 20.77 -1.80 -25.38
CA GLY A 428 20.56 -0.89 -24.25
C GLY A 428 21.42 -1.21 -23.03
N CYS A 429 21.65 -2.49 -22.71
CA CYS A 429 22.57 -2.92 -21.65
C CYS A 429 24.01 -2.53 -21.96
N HIS A 430 24.51 -2.81 -23.17
CA HIS A 430 25.87 -2.45 -23.57
C HIS A 430 26.13 -0.93 -23.54
N LEU A 431 25.15 -0.13 -23.97
CA LEU A 431 25.26 1.33 -23.91
C LEU A 431 25.28 1.84 -22.47
N ARG A 432 24.50 1.24 -21.56
CA ARG A 432 24.53 1.57 -20.12
C ARG A 432 25.86 1.22 -19.47
N GLU A 433 26.46 0.08 -19.80
CA GLU A 433 27.79 -0.29 -19.31
C GLU A 433 28.87 0.69 -19.78
N LYS A 434 28.82 1.10 -21.06
CA LYS A 434 29.75 2.10 -21.61
C LYS A 434 29.60 3.45 -20.93
N LEU A 435 28.36 3.90 -20.69
CA LEU A 435 28.09 5.13 -19.94
C LEU A 435 28.62 5.04 -18.51
N GLN A 436 28.41 3.92 -17.81
CA GLN A 436 28.93 3.72 -16.45
C GLN A 436 30.47 3.78 -16.38
N ARG A 437 31.17 3.23 -17.38
CA ARG A 437 32.64 3.34 -17.46
C ARG A 437 33.08 4.79 -17.62
N LEU A 438 32.47 5.52 -18.56
CA LEU A 438 32.78 6.94 -18.80
C LEU A 438 32.44 7.83 -17.59
N THR A 439 31.37 7.54 -16.85
CA THR A 439 31.05 8.29 -15.63
C THR A 439 32.06 8.05 -14.52
N LYS A 440 32.58 6.82 -14.37
CA LYS A 440 33.64 6.50 -13.41
C LYS A 440 34.95 7.18 -13.77
N GLU A 441 35.31 7.20 -15.05
CA GLU A 441 36.50 7.92 -15.53
C GLU A 441 36.39 9.42 -15.24
N ARG A 442 35.22 10.03 -15.50
CA ARG A 442 34.97 11.44 -15.14
C ARG A 442 35.09 11.69 -13.64
N GLU A 443 34.51 10.83 -12.81
CA GLU A 443 34.58 10.96 -11.34
C GLU A 443 36.02 10.82 -10.83
N ASN A 444 36.81 9.90 -11.40
CA ASN A 444 38.22 9.77 -11.07
C ASN A 444 39.00 11.05 -11.42
N CYS A 445 38.80 11.63 -12.61
CA CYS A 445 39.44 12.90 -12.96
C CYS A 445 39.02 14.06 -12.04
N VAL A 446 37.76 14.12 -11.61
CA VAL A 446 37.28 15.13 -10.64
C VAL A 446 37.93 14.93 -9.27
N ASN A 447 38.11 13.67 -8.84
CA ASN A 447 38.80 13.36 -7.59
C ASN A 447 40.29 13.71 -7.65
N GLU A 448 40.96 13.44 -8.78
CA GLU A 448 42.36 13.84 -8.99
C GLU A 448 42.50 15.37 -8.97
N VAL A 449 41.61 16.11 -9.63
CA VAL A 449 41.61 17.59 -9.61
C VAL A 449 41.35 18.13 -8.21
N SER A 450 40.41 17.55 -7.46
CA SER A 450 40.13 17.99 -6.09
C SER A 450 41.27 17.67 -5.12
N GLN A 451 41.94 16.52 -5.29
CA GLN A 451 43.13 16.15 -4.52
C GLN A 451 44.29 17.11 -4.79
N VAL A 452 44.58 17.41 -6.05
CA VAL A 452 45.63 18.38 -6.44
C VAL A 452 45.28 19.78 -5.93
N SER A 453 44.02 20.19 -6.00
CA SER A 453 43.56 21.45 -5.42
C SER A 453 43.74 21.49 -3.90
N GLY A 454 43.48 20.39 -3.19
CA GLY A 454 43.70 20.26 -1.75
C GLY A 454 45.19 20.41 -1.40
N GLN A 455 46.07 19.73 -2.12
CA GLN A 455 47.53 19.83 -1.95
C GLN A 455 48.06 21.25 -2.22
N ASN A 456 47.49 21.95 -3.21
CA ASN A 456 47.84 23.34 -3.48
C ASN A 456 47.42 24.27 -2.33
N ASN A 457 46.22 24.06 -1.76
CA ASN A 457 45.76 24.86 -0.63
C ASN A 457 46.63 24.65 0.62
N THR A 458 47.01 23.41 0.93
CA THR A 458 47.92 23.13 2.05
C THR A 458 49.30 23.76 1.82
N ALA A 459 49.84 23.69 0.61
CA ALA A 459 51.11 24.35 0.27
C ALA A 459 51.03 25.88 0.39
N VAL A 460 49.89 26.48 0.02
CA VAL A 460 49.64 27.93 0.19
C VAL A 460 49.54 28.31 1.67
N GLU A 461 48.93 27.48 2.51
CA GLU A 461 48.87 27.70 3.96
C GLU A 461 50.24 27.56 4.62
N GLU A 462 51.02 26.55 4.25
CA GLU A 462 52.40 26.37 4.70
C GLU A 462 53.29 27.56 4.30
N LEU A 463 53.14 28.08 3.07
CA LEU A 463 53.84 29.27 2.60
C LEU A 463 53.48 30.49 3.45
N LYS A 464 52.19 30.70 3.78
CA LYS A 464 51.74 31.79 4.65
C LYS A 464 52.34 31.68 6.05
N MET A 465 52.36 30.47 6.63
CA MET A 465 52.95 30.23 7.95
C MET A 465 54.47 30.49 7.94
N ALA A 466 55.16 30.08 6.88
CA ALA A 466 56.58 30.38 6.70
C ALA A 466 56.83 31.88 6.54
N SER A 467 55.98 32.61 5.80
CA SER A 467 56.08 34.07 5.69
C SER A 467 55.90 34.77 7.05
N LEU A 468 54.93 34.36 7.86
CA LEU A 468 54.74 34.89 9.21
C LEU A 468 55.93 34.62 10.12
N GLN A 469 56.54 33.43 10.02
CA GLN A 469 57.77 33.10 10.77
C GLN A 469 58.96 33.97 10.34
N VAL A 470 59.11 34.25 9.04
CA VAL A 470 60.15 35.15 8.53
C VAL A 470 59.95 36.57 9.06
N GLU A 471 58.72 37.07 9.05
CA GLU A 471 58.41 38.40 9.61
C GLU A 471 58.71 38.47 11.11
N GLU A 472 58.39 37.42 11.87
CA GLU A 472 58.69 37.36 13.30
C GLU A 472 60.20 37.32 13.58
N LEU A 473 60.96 36.56 12.78
CA LEU A 473 62.42 36.52 12.86
C LEU A 473 63.06 37.86 12.47
N GLN A 474 62.52 38.56 11.47
CA GLN A 474 62.96 39.91 11.11
C GLN A 474 62.73 40.91 12.26
N ARG A 475 61.56 40.87 12.92
CA ARG A 475 61.32 41.72 14.10
C ARG A 475 62.30 41.41 15.24
N LYS A 476 62.59 40.14 15.50
CA LYS A 476 63.59 39.73 16.51
C LYS A 476 65.00 40.18 16.14
N LEU A 477 65.35 40.16 14.85
CA LEU A 477 66.62 40.67 14.34
C LEU A 477 66.72 42.19 14.58
N ASP A 478 65.71 42.96 14.17
CA ASP A 478 65.65 44.41 14.37
C ASP A 478 65.75 44.78 15.86
N GLU A 479 65.06 44.04 16.73
CA GLU A 479 65.17 44.22 18.18
C GLU A 479 66.57 43.92 18.71
N SER A 480 67.22 42.86 18.21
CA SER A 480 68.59 42.52 18.59
C SER A 480 69.61 43.56 18.12
N GLU A 481 69.44 44.13 16.93
CA GLU A 481 70.26 45.22 16.41
C GLU A 481 70.09 46.52 17.21
N ARG A 482 68.85 46.85 17.61
CA ARG A 482 68.58 47.96 18.54
C ARG A 482 69.21 47.73 19.92
N ARG A 483 69.22 46.50 20.43
CA ARG A 483 69.91 46.17 21.68
C ARG A 483 71.43 46.28 21.53
N LEU A 484 71.99 45.85 20.41
CA LEU A 484 73.42 45.94 20.13
C LEU A 484 73.88 47.40 20.08
N THR A 485 73.17 48.26 19.36
CA THR A 485 73.46 49.70 19.28
C THR A 485 73.35 50.39 20.65
N GLN A 486 72.35 50.03 21.46
CA GLN A 486 72.26 50.51 22.85
C GLN A 486 73.43 50.02 23.72
N GLN A 487 73.89 48.78 23.56
CA GLN A 487 75.06 48.27 24.29
C GLN A 487 76.37 48.93 23.84
N GLN A 488 76.52 49.20 22.54
CA GLN A 488 77.66 49.96 22.01
C GLN A 488 77.72 51.36 22.60
N ALA A 489 76.59 52.08 22.66
CA ALA A 489 76.52 53.40 23.31
C ALA A 489 76.88 53.35 24.80
N LYS A 490 76.42 52.33 25.53
CA LYS A 490 76.78 52.14 26.96
C LYS A 490 78.28 51.84 27.13
N TYR A 491 78.87 51.04 26.23
CA TYR A 491 80.30 50.74 26.26
C TYR A 491 81.15 51.98 25.96
N GLU A 492 80.75 52.80 24.99
CA GLU A 492 81.40 54.08 24.70
C GLU A 492 81.32 55.04 25.89
N HIS A 493 80.17 55.09 26.57
CA HIS A 493 79.99 55.86 27.80
C HIS A 493 80.92 55.37 28.93
N MET A 494 80.92 54.07 29.22
CA MET A 494 81.83 53.47 30.21
C MET A 494 83.32 53.70 29.87
N ARG A 495 83.67 53.68 28.57
CA ARG A 495 85.03 53.97 28.11
C ARG A 495 85.39 55.44 28.35
N ALA A 496 84.45 56.36 28.15
CA ALA A 496 84.62 57.77 28.47
C ALA A 496 84.76 58.00 29.98
N GLU A 497 83.91 57.38 30.81
CA GLU A 497 83.98 57.44 32.26
C GLU A 497 85.28 56.86 32.81
N ARG A 498 85.73 55.69 32.31
CA ARG A 498 87.04 55.11 32.66
C ARG A 498 88.18 56.07 32.31
N ASN A 499 88.14 56.73 31.16
CA ASN A 499 89.15 57.73 30.79
C ASN A 499 89.11 58.93 31.75
N GLN A 500 87.93 59.33 32.21
CA GLN A 500 87.75 60.41 33.18
C GLN A 500 88.26 60.02 34.58
N LEU A 501 87.97 58.81 35.04
CA LEU A 501 88.46 58.23 36.29
C LEU A 501 89.97 58.00 36.26
N SER A 502 90.54 57.62 35.11
CA SER A 502 91.99 57.50 34.96
C SER A 502 92.70 58.85 35.12
N ARG A 503 92.09 59.95 34.67
CA ARG A 503 92.60 61.31 34.92
C ARG A 503 92.51 61.68 36.40
N ARG A 504 91.34 61.46 37.03
CA ARG A 504 91.15 61.69 38.48
C ARG A 504 92.07 60.84 39.35
N LEU A 505 92.43 59.63 38.92
CA LEU A 505 93.38 58.76 39.62
C LEU A 505 94.78 59.34 39.61
N VAL A 506 95.21 59.95 38.49
CA VAL A 506 96.51 60.64 38.39
C VAL A 506 96.50 61.85 39.33
N ASP A 507 95.43 62.66 39.30
CA ASP A 507 95.28 63.81 40.20
C ASP A 507 95.34 63.40 41.70
N ALA A 508 94.66 62.30 42.06
CA ALA A 508 94.70 61.75 43.43
C ALA A 508 96.05 61.10 43.79
N GLN A 509 96.80 60.57 42.82
CA GLN A 509 98.15 60.05 43.03
C GLN A 509 99.13 61.17 43.35
N ASP A 510 98.97 62.34 42.72
CA ASP A 510 99.75 63.54 43.04
C ASP A 510 99.44 64.04 44.47
N GLU A 511 98.17 64.04 44.88
CA GLU A 511 97.76 64.37 46.27
C GLU A 511 98.32 63.38 47.31
N ILE A 512 98.36 62.07 47.00
CA ILE A 512 98.91 61.05 47.91
C ILE A 512 100.41 61.24 48.16
N VAL A 513 101.17 61.73 47.17
CA VAL A 513 102.59 62.08 47.36
C VAL A 513 102.73 63.21 48.41
N GLU A 514 101.83 64.19 48.41
CA GLU A 514 101.81 65.26 49.42
C GLU A 514 101.47 64.73 50.83
N TYR A 515 100.50 63.81 50.95
CA TYR A 515 100.14 63.23 52.25
C TYR A 515 101.20 62.28 52.83
N ARG A 516 101.96 61.57 51.98
CA ARG A 516 103.08 60.72 52.44
C ARG A 516 104.22 61.52 53.10
N GLN A 517 104.35 62.81 52.80
CA GLN A 517 105.28 63.68 53.52
C GLN A 517 104.77 64.04 54.93
N ARG A 518 103.45 64.06 55.15
CA ARG A 518 102.82 64.38 56.45
C ARG A 518 102.81 63.21 57.45
N VAL A 519 102.69 61.96 56.96
CA VAL A 519 102.63 60.74 57.81
C VAL A 519 103.94 60.47 58.57
N LYS A 520 105.10 60.87 58.03
CA LYS A 520 106.40 60.71 58.71
C LYS A 520 106.52 61.45 60.05
N VAL A 521 105.65 62.44 60.31
CA VAL A 521 105.65 63.25 61.55
C VAL A 521 104.81 62.59 62.65
N VAL A 522 103.82 61.76 62.31
CA VAL A 522 102.84 61.20 63.28
C VAL A 522 103.30 59.86 63.87
N ASP A 523 104.13 59.09 63.16
CA ASP A 523 104.61 57.77 63.61
C ASP A 523 105.48 57.81 64.89
N HIS A 524 105.99 58.98 65.27
CA HIS A 524 106.77 59.14 66.50
C HIS A 524 105.90 59.20 67.77
N GLN A 525 104.59 59.45 67.66
CA GLN A 525 103.69 59.61 68.82
C GLN A 525 103.02 58.30 69.26
N VAL A 526 102.98 57.27 68.40
CA VAL A 526 102.28 56.00 68.66
C VAL A 526 103.07 55.04 69.58
N HIS A 527 104.38 55.25 69.77
CA HIS A 527 105.20 54.35 70.60
C HIS A 527 104.97 54.49 72.12
N GLN A 528 104.32 55.55 72.62
CA GLN A 528 104.15 55.79 74.07
C GLN A 528 102.94 55.10 74.71
N PHE A 529 101.93 54.68 73.94
CA PHE A 529 100.66 54.19 74.50
C PHE A 529 100.54 52.65 74.64
N LYS A 530 101.62 51.90 74.46
CA LYS A 530 101.57 50.42 74.47
C LYS A 530 101.81 49.74 75.84
N GLU A 531 102.07 50.47 76.92
CA GLU A 531 102.43 49.85 78.23
C GLU A 531 101.28 49.73 79.27
N GLU A 532 100.11 50.34 79.07
CA GLU A 532 99.07 50.41 80.14
C GLU A 532 98.06 49.22 80.18
N LEU A 533 98.07 48.30 79.21
CA LEU A 533 97.00 47.31 79.02
C LEU A 533 97.14 46.00 79.85
N ALA A 534 98.18 45.83 80.67
CA ALA A 534 98.50 44.55 81.29
C ALA A 534 97.81 44.22 82.65
N LEU A 535 97.03 45.12 83.27
CA LEU A 535 96.63 44.98 84.69
C LEU A 535 95.18 44.49 85.00
N LYS A 536 94.34 44.10 84.03
CA LYS A 536 92.89 43.81 84.26
C LYS A 536 92.42 42.33 84.25
N ALA A 537 93.26 41.36 84.60
CA ALA A 537 92.95 39.91 84.44
C ALA A 537 92.53 39.09 85.70
N ARG A 538 91.88 39.66 86.73
CA ARG A 538 91.61 38.94 88.02
C ARG A 538 90.14 38.81 88.51
N LYS A 539 89.12 38.71 87.63
CA LYS A 539 87.69 38.62 88.04
C LYS A 539 86.96 37.26 87.82
N TYR A 540 87.66 36.13 87.62
CA TYR A 540 87.06 34.88 87.10
C TYR A 540 86.59 33.83 88.15
N GLN A 541 86.58 34.11 89.46
CA GLN A 541 86.36 33.04 90.48
C GLN A 541 85.00 33.01 91.20
N SER A 542 84.01 33.84 90.82
CA SER A 542 82.71 33.92 91.54
C SER A 542 81.59 33.01 91.02
N ASP A 543 81.65 32.50 89.78
CA ASP A 543 80.46 31.94 89.11
C ASP A 543 80.23 30.42 89.29
N LYS A 544 81.10 29.70 89.99
CA LYS A 544 81.04 28.22 90.04
C LYS A 544 79.99 27.66 91.01
N ALA A 545 79.44 28.46 91.94
CA ALA A 545 78.55 27.99 93.01
C ALA A 545 77.05 27.94 92.62
N GLN A 546 76.60 28.74 91.66
CA GLN A 546 75.18 28.78 91.25
C GLN A 546 74.75 27.58 90.35
N HIS A 547 75.71 26.84 89.78
CA HIS A 547 75.43 25.75 88.85
C HIS A 547 74.89 24.45 89.48
N LYS A 548 74.94 24.27 90.81
CA LYS A 548 74.58 23.00 91.47
C LYS A 548 73.08 22.86 91.77
N ILE A 549 72.37 23.96 92.05
CA ILE A 549 70.94 23.97 92.41
C ILE A 549 70.03 23.93 91.17
N SER A 550 70.50 24.40 90.01
CA SER A 550 69.75 24.37 88.75
C SER A 550 69.61 22.97 88.13
N LYS A 551 70.49 22.03 88.51
CA LYS A 551 70.55 20.68 87.90
C LYS A 551 69.42 19.75 88.38
N GLU A 552 68.95 19.88 89.62
CA GLU A 552 67.88 19.05 90.19
C GLU A 552 66.47 19.48 89.74
N ARG A 553 66.24 20.79 89.57
CA ARG A 553 64.98 21.32 88.99
C ARG A 553 64.81 20.90 87.52
N LEU A 554 65.91 20.73 86.79
CA LEU A 554 65.92 20.32 85.39
C LEU A 554 65.52 18.85 85.17
N LEU A 555 65.77 17.97 86.16
CA LEU A 555 65.43 16.55 86.10
C LEU A 555 63.92 16.30 86.23
N LYS A 556 63.23 17.01 87.14
CA LYS A 556 61.76 16.89 87.29
C LYS A 556 60.99 17.49 86.11
N ALA A 557 61.48 18.61 85.55
CA ALA A 557 60.92 19.19 84.34
C ALA A 557 61.08 18.25 83.11
N ARG A 558 62.20 17.52 83.02
CA ARG A 558 62.42 16.53 81.94
C ARG A 558 61.47 15.34 82.00
N GLN A 559 61.10 14.85 83.18
CA GLN A 559 60.14 13.75 83.29
C GLN A 559 58.73 14.17 82.82
N LEU A 560 58.25 15.34 83.25
CA LEU A 560 56.96 15.91 82.81
C LEU A 560 56.92 16.20 81.30
N VAL A 561 58.03 16.69 80.73
CA VAL A 561 58.16 16.87 79.29
C VAL A 561 58.12 15.53 78.56
N ASN A 562 58.81 14.49 79.06
CA ASN A 562 58.83 13.17 78.45
C ASN A 562 57.45 12.51 78.42
N ASP A 563 56.71 12.56 79.54
CA ASP A 563 55.36 12.01 79.63
C ASP A 563 54.38 12.78 78.70
N SER A 564 54.55 14.11 78.62
CA SER A 564 53.75 14.95 77.72
C SER A 564 54.07 14.67 76.24
N THR A 565 55.34 14.47 75.88
CA THR A 565 55.74 14.07 74.51
C THR A 565 55.21 12.70 74.14
N ALA A 566 55.21 11.72 75.05
CA ALA A 566 54.66 10.40 74.77
C ALA A 566 53.14 10.45 74.51
N SER A 567 52.40 11.27 75.28
CA SER A 567 50.96 11.49 75.04
C SER A 567 50.69 12.21 73.71
N PHE A 568 51.54 13.19 73.35
CA PHE A 568 51.45 13.90 72.07
C PHE A 568 51.72 12.98 70.88
N ASP A 569 52.77 12.15 70.95
CA ASP A 569 53.10 11.20 69.89
C ASP A 569 51.98 10.17 69.69
N ALA A 570 51.34 9.68 70.77
CA ALA A 570 50.16 8.81 70.66
C ALA A 570 48.97 9.50 69.96
N THR A 571 48.67 10.76 70.29
CA THR A 571 47.60 11.52 69.60
C THR A 571 47.94 11.82 68.14
N LYS A 572 49.23 11.98 67.81
CA LYS A 572 49.71 12.20 66.45
C LYS A 572 49.57 10.93 65.61
N GLU A 573 49.92 9.76 66.15
CA GLU A 573 49.72 8.46 65.48
C GLU A 573 48.23 8.18 65.21
N GLU A 574 47.34 8.50 66.16
CA GLU A 574 45.90 8.41 65.97
C GLU A 574 45.41 9.36 64.85
N GLY A 575 45.92 10.60 64.84
CA GLY A 575 45.64 11.57 63.78
C GLY A 575 46.13 11.13 62.40
N GLU A 576 47.27 10.44 62.34
CA GLU A 576 47.79 9.84 61.10
C GLU A 576 46.91 8.66 60.63
N ARG A 577 46.38 7.82 61.53
CA ARG A 577 45.39 6.76 61.18
C ARG A 577 44.11 7.37 60.60
N VAL A 578 43.51 8.34 61.29
CA VAL A 578 42.31 9.04 60.80
C VAL A 578 42.59 9.72 59.45
N GLY A 579 43.78 10.32 59.29
CA GLY A 579 44.20 10.91 58.02
C GLY A 579 44.33 9.89 56.88
N GLN A 580 44.72 8.65 57.16
CA GLN A 580 44.74 7.56 56.18
C GLN A 580 43.33 7.09 55.82
N GLU A 581 42.42 6.96 56.80
CA GLU A 581 41.02 6.60 56.57
C GLU A 581 40.29 7.65 55.72
N ILE A 582 40.48 8.95 56.01
CA ILE A 582 39.92 10.04 55.20
C ILE A 582 40.42 9.94 53.75
N LYS A 583 41.70 9.64 53.53
CA LYS A 583 42.24 9.46 52.17
C LYS A 583 41.64 8.25 51.45
N GLN A 584 41.34 7.17 52.17
CA GLN A 584 40.67 6.00 51.59
C GLN A 584 39.22 6.33 51.22
N LEU A 585 38.48 6.99 52.12
CA LEU A 585 37.10 7.42 51.85
C LEU A 585 37.03 8.41 50.69
N LEU A 586 37.97 9.35 50.59
CA LEU A 586 38.04 10.28 49.44
C LEU A 586 38.27 9.55 48.11
N LYS A 587 39.08 8.48 48.09
CA LYS A 587 39.25 7.66 46.87
C LYS A 587 37.95 6.97 46.48
N VAL A 588 37.23 6.40 47.45
CA VAL A 588 35.93 5.76 47.21
C VAL A 588 34.90 6.77 46.67
N VAL A 589 34.83 7.97 47.25
CA VAL A 589 33.95 9.04 46.76
C VAL A 589 34.31 9.43 45.33
N GLN A 590 35.59 9.60 45.02
CA GLN A 590 36.04 9.90 43.65
C GLN A 590 35.71 8.78 42.64
N GLU A 591 35.80 7.52 43.05
CA GLU A 591 35.39 6.39 42.21
C GLU A 591 33.88 6.37 42.00
N CYS A 592 33.09 6.61 43.05
CA CYS A 592 31.64 6.75 42.95
C CYS A 592 31.24 7.91 42.03
N ASP A 593 31.85 9.09 42.15
CA ASP A 593 31.59 10.25 41.29
C ASP A 593 31.95 9.96 39.82
N LYS A 594 33.07 9.26 39.58
CA LYS A 594 33.46 8.80 38.23
C LYS A 594 32.43 7.83 37.67
N ASN A 595 31.97 6.86 38.46
CA ASN A 595 30.96 5.90 38.03
C ASN A 595 29.62 6.60 37.75
N LEU A 596 29.20 7.53 38.60
CA LEU A 596 27.95 8.27 38.47
C LEU A 596 27.98 9.19 37.24
N SER A 597 29.10 9.88 36.98
CA SER A 597 29.31 10.64 35.74
C SER A 597 29.40 9.75 34.49
N GLY A 598 29.86 8.51 34.64
CA GLY A 598 29.83 7.49 33.59
C GLY A 598 28.39 7.10 33.23
N GLN A 599 27.60 6.72 34.24
CA GLN A 599 26.19 6.36 34.07
C GLN A 599 25.34 7.50 33.52
N GLN A 600 25.56 8.74 33.96
CA GLN A 600 24.86 9.90 33.40
C GLN A 600 25.17 10.10 31.91
N ARG A 601 26.43 9.92 31.48
CA ARG A 601 26.80 9.99 30.06
C ARG A 601 26.17 8.86 29.25
N GLU A 602 26.10 7.65 29.79
CA GLU A 602 25.42 6.54 29.14
C GLU A 602 23.92 6.79 29.01
N LEU A 603 23.27 7.31 30.04
CA LEU A 603 21.85 7.64 30.00
C LEU A 603 21.54 8.74 28.97
N LEU A 604 22.40 9.75 28.86
CA LEU A 604 22.30 10.78 27.81
C LEU A 604 22.48 10.20 26.41
N LYS A 605 23.45 9.29 26.23
CA LYS A 605 23.61 8.55 24.96
C LYS A 605 22.35 7.76 24.62
N MET A 606 21.83 6.97 25.56
CA MET A 606 20.61 6.18 25.35
C MET A 606 19.39 7.08 25.06
N SER A 607 19.28 8.24 25.70
CA SER A 607 18.23 9.22 25.37
C SER A 607 18.38 9.75 23.96
N SER A 608 19.60 10.11 23.54
CA SER A 608 19.86 10.58 22.18
C SER A 608 19.59 9.50 21.12
N GLU A 609 19.94 8.24 21.41
CA GLU A 609 19.61 7.10 20.55
C GLU A 609 18.09 6.90 20.47
N ARG A 610 17.38 6.94 21.60
CA ARG A 610 15.92 6.88 21.63
C ARG A 610 15.29 8.01 20.79
N ASP A 611 15.77 9.23 20.93
CA ASP A 611 15.22 10.39 20.23
C ASP A 611 15.53 10.32 18.72
N THR A 612 16.71 9.83 18.32
CA THR A 612 17.02 9.56 16.91
C THR A 612 16.15 8.44 16.32
N PHE A 613 15.91 7.36 17.06
CA PHE A 613 15.00 6.29 16.64
C PHE A 613 13.55 6.78 16.55
N ALA A 614 13.10 7.61 17.50
CA ALA A 614 11.77 8.22 17.46
C ALA A 614 11.60 9.11 16.21
N ALA A 615 12.60 9.94 15.91
CA ALA A 615 12.60 10.76 14.70
C ALA A 615 12.62 9.91 13.41
N GLN A 616 13.38 8.81 13.38
CA GLN A 616 13.38 7.87 12.25
C GLN A 616 12.01 7.18 12.09
N LEU A 617 11.38 6.75 13.19
CA LEU A 617 10.06 6.15 13.18
C LEU A 617 9.00 7.09 12.64
N ILE A 618 8.99 8.36 13.07
CA ILE A 618 8.07 9.38 12.57
C ILE A 618 8.25 9.55 11.06
N ARG A 619 9.50 9.73 10.58
CA ARG A 619 9.78 9.85 9.14
C ARG A 619 9.33 8.64 8.34
N ARG A 620 9.55 7.42 8.86
CA ARG A 620 9.09 6.18 8.21
C ARG A 620 7.57 6.10 8.16
N ASN A 621 6.88 6.58 9.18
CA ASN A 621 5.42 6.63 9.21
C ASN A 621 4.87 7.65 8.20
N ASP A 622 5.53 8.81 8.06
CA ASP A 622 5.20 9.81 7.05
C ASP A 622 5.44 9.27 5.62
N GLU A 623 6.57 8.58 5.39
CA GLU A 623 6.86 7.87 4.13
C GLU A 623 5.79 6.82 3.80
N LEU A 624 5.36 6.02 4.80
CA LEU A 624 4.25 5.07 4.63
C LEU A 624 2.93 5.77 4.28
N GLY A 625 2.62 6.90 4.93
CA GLY A 625 1.45 7.71 4.62
C GLY A 625 1.46 8.21 3.17
N LEU A 626 2.61 8.70 2.69
CA LEU A 626 2.80 9.10 1.30
C LEU A 626 2.63 7.93 0.33
N LEU A 627 3.17 6.75 0.66
CA LEU A 627 3.02 5.54 -0.15
C LEU A 627 1.55 5.08 -0.22
N TYR A 628 0.80 5.16 0.89
CA TYR A 628 -0.63 4.85 0.87
C TYR A 628 -1.42 5.83 -0.01
N GLN A 629 -1.11 7.12 0.03
CA GLN A 629 -1.74 8.10 -0.85
C GLN A 629 -1.37 7.85 -2.33
N GLN A 630 -0.11 7.53 -2.63
CA GLN A 630 0.32 7.16 -3.97
C GLN A 630 -0.39 5.89 -4.47
N LEU A 631 -0.49 4.86 -3.62
CA LEU A 631 -1.23 3.64 -3.95
C LEU A 631 -2.69 3.95 -4.23
N HIS A 632 -3.32 4.78 -3.41
CA HIS A 632 -4.71 5.18 -3.62
C HIS A 632 -4.88 5.94 -4.93
N LEU A 633 -3.99 6.89 -5.25
CA LEU A 633 -4.02 7.63 -6.51
C LEU A 633 -3.85 6.69 -7.72
N LEU A 634 -2.89 5.76 -7.65
CA LEU A 634 -2.69 4.74 -8.69
C LEU A 634 -3.90 3.82 -8.84
N GLN A 635 -4.55 3.44 -7.73
CA GLN A 635 -5.76 2.63 -7.77
C GLN A 635 -6.91 3.39 -8.46
N THR A 636 -7.09 4.68 -8.14
CA THR A 636 -8.12 5.50 -8.77
C THR A 636 -7.87 5.70 -10.25
N THR A 637 -6.63 5.98 -10.67
CA THR A 637 -6.30 6.16 -12.09
C THR A 637 -6.43 4.87 -12.89
N VAL A 638 -6.09 3.72 -12.30
CA VAL A 638 -6.34 2.41 -12.93
C VAL A 638 -7.83 2.16 -13.08
N ASN A 639 -8.64 2.41 -12.04
CA ASN A 639 -10.09 2.21 -12.12
C ASN A 639 -10.74 3.13 -13.17
N GLU A 640 -10.31 4.39 -13.26
CA GLU A 640 -10.75 5.34 -14.29
C GLU A 640 -10.32 4.89 -15.70
N GLY A 641 -9.06 4.42 -15.83
CA GLY A 641 -8.54 3.86 -17.08
C GLY A 641 -9.30 2.61 -17.53
N GLU A 642 -9.63 1.70 -16.62
CA GLU A 642 -10.44 0.52 -16.88
C GLU A 642 -11.89 0.86 -17.27
N ALA A 643 -12.47 1.91 -16.67
CA ALA A 643 -13.78 2.40 -17.06
C ALA A 643 -13.76 2.98 -18.47
N ALA A 644 -12.80 3.87 -18.77
CA ALA A 644 -12.62 4.43 -20.10
C ALA A 644 -12.34 3.35 -21.17
N TYR A 645 -11.56 2.33 -20.83
CA TYR A 645 -11.32 1.19 -21.72
C TYR A 645 -12.60 0.39 -22.00
N ARG A 646 -13.43 0.16 -20.98
CA ARG A 646 -14.75 -0.48 -21.14
C ARG A 646 -15.67 0.33 -22.06
N ASP A 647 -15.73 1.64 -21.88
CA ASP A 647 -16.50 2.53 -22.76
C ASP A 647 -16.03 2.42 -24.21
N ARG A 648 -14.70 2.36 -24.45
CA ARG A 648 -14.15 2.17 -25.80
C ARG A 648 -14.46 0.79 -26.41
N LEU A 649 -14.52 -0.26 -25.59
CA LEU A 649 -14.97 -1.56 -26.06
C LEU A 649 -16.45 -1.54 -26.47
N ASP A 650 -17.29 -0.81 -25.75
CA ASP A 650 -18.70 -0.64 -26.09
C ASP A 650 -18.89 0.22 -27.35
N ASP A 651 -18.11 1.29 -27.53
CA ASP A 651 -18.04 2.06 -28.78
C ASP A 651 -17.65 1.15 -29.96
N LEU A 652 -16.61 0.32 -29.80
CA LEU A 652 -16.18 -0.63 -30.83
C LEU A 652 -17.29 -1.63 -31.15
N ARG A 653 -18.03 -2.14 -30.15
CA ARG A 653 -19.18 -3.03 -30.39
C ARG A 653 -20.27 -2.32 -31.19
N LEU A 654 -20.59 -1.07 -30.85
CA LEU A 654 -21.57 -0.26 -31.58
C LEU A 654 -21.14 -0.03 -33.02
N LEU A 655 -19.86 0.30 -33.24
CA LEU A 655 -19.28 0.48 -34.58
C LEU A 655 -19.32 -0.82 -35.39
N HIS A 656 -19.03 -1.98 -34.79
CA HIS A 656 -19.15 -3.27 -35.47
C HIS A 656 -20.60 -3.57 -35.88
N LEU A 657 -21.58 -3.25 -35.02
CA LEU A 657 -23.00 -3.39 -35.36
C LEU A 657 -23.37 -2.46 -36.51
N LYS A 658 -22.90 -1.21 -36.51
CA LYS A 658 -23.12 -0.25 -37.61
C LYS A 658 -22.45 -0.69 -38.89
N LEU A 659 -21.24 -1.23 -38.83
CA LEU A 659 -20.55 -1.79 -39.99
C LEU A 659 -21.35 -2.94 -40.60
N ARG A 660 -21.84 -3.87 -39.76
CA ARG A 660 -22.71 -4.97 -40.22
C ARG A 660 -24.02 -4.48 -40.83
N GLU A 661 -24.64 -3.46 -40.22
CA GLU A 661 -25.84 -2.83 -40.75
C GLU A 661 -25.58 -2.24 -42.15
N ILE A 662 -24.51 -1.47 -42.31
CA ILE A 662 -24.11 -0.88 -43.60
C ILE A 662 -23.76 -1.97 -44.62
N GLN A 663 -23.04 -3.02 -44.22
CA GLN A 663 -22.74 -4.16 -45.09
C GLN A 663 -24.03 -4.84 -45.57
N HIS A 664 -25.01 -5.04 -44.68
CA HIS A 664 -26.30 -5.60 -45.04
C HIS A 664 -27.08 -4.68 -45.99
N GLN A 665 -27.12 -3.37 -45.71
CA GLN A 665 -27.76 -2.38 -46.58
C GLN A 665 -27.10 -2.33 -47.96
N SER A 666 -25.77 -2.42 -48.02
CA SER A 666 -25.00 -2.50 -49.27
C SER A 666 -25.35 -3.76 -50.07
N MET A 667 -25.38 -4.93 -49.42
CA MET A 667 -25.81 -6.18 -50.05
C MET A 667 -27.24 -6.07 -50.61
N LEU A 668 -28.18 -5.54 -49.82
CA LEU A 668 -29.56 -5.33 -50.26
C LEU A 668 -29.63 -4.35 -51.45
N ALA A 669 -28.85 -3.27 -51.43
CA ALA A 669 -28.77 -2.33 -52.54
C ALA A 669 -28.19 -2.98 -53.80
N GLN A 670 -27.19 -3.86 -53.67
CA GLN A 670 -26.59 -4.61 -54.77
C GLN A 670 -27.60 -5.58 -55.39
N VAL A 671 -28.35 -6.33 -54.57
CA VAL A 671 -29.42 -7.22 -55.03
C VAL A 671 -30.52 -6.42 -55.76
N ARG A 672 -30.96 -5.29 -55.18
CA ARG A 672 -31.93 -4.40 -55.85
C ARG A 672 -31.38 -3.81 -57.15
N GLY A 673 -30.09 -3.52 -57.21
CA GLY A 673 -29.41 -3.04 -58.42
C GLY A 673 -29.44 -4.06 -59.56
N CYS A 674 -29.33 -5.35 -59.26
CA CYS A 674 -29.49 -6.41 -60.25
C CYS A 674 -30.91 -6.46 -60.85
N ASP A 675 -31.95 -6.20 -60.06
CA ASP A 675 -33.33 -6.15 -60.57
C ASP A 675 -33.57 -4.92 -61.46
N VAL A 676 -32.81 -3.83 -61.26
CA VAL A 676 -32.92 -2.60 -62.06
C VAL A 676 -32.48 -2.83 -63.51
N SER A 677 -31.47 -3.66 -63.78
CA SER A 677 -31.07 -3.96 -65.17
C SER A 677 -32.15 -4.78 -65.89
N ALA A 678 -32.67 -5.82 -65.24
CA ALA A 678 -33.73 -6.66 -65.81
C ALA A 678 -35.03 -5.87 -66.06
N THR A 679 -35.39 -4.94 -65.16
CA THR A 679 -36.54 -4.06 -65.36
C THR A 679 -36.32 -3.03 -66.47
N LYS A 680 -35.10 -2.49 -66.61
CA LYS A 680 -34.74 -1.63 -67.76
C LYS A 680 -34.84 -2.36 -69.09
N GLU A 681 -34.41 -3.62 -69.16
CA GLU A 681 -34.55 -4.44 -70.38
C GLU A 681 -36.01 -4.73 -70.72
N ARG A 682 -36.83 -5.12 -69.73
CA ARG A 682 -38.28 -5.28 -69.92
C ARG A 682 -38.95 -3.99 -70.36
N LEU A 683 -38.56 -2.84 -69.80
CA LEU A 683 -39.07 -1.53 -70.20
C LEU A 683 -38.69 -1.21 -71.66
N ARG A 684 -37.44 -1.45 -72.06
CA ARG A 684 -36.99 -1.26 -73.45
C ARG A 684 -37.75 -2.18 -74.41
N ALA A 685 -37.97 -3.44 -74.04
CA ALA A 685 -38.78 -4.37 -74.82
C ALA A 685 -40.21 -3.86 -75.00
N LYS A 686 -40.86 -3.42 -73.91
CA LYS A 686 -42.21 -2.82 -73.98
C LYS A 686 -42.25 -1.51 -74.76
N GLN A 687 -41.25 -0.65 -74.64
CA GLN A 687 -41.13 0.55 -75.46
C GLN A 687 -40.98 0.22 -76.95
N ASN A 688 -40.25 -0.84 -77.29
CA ASN A 688 -40.13 -1.31 -78.68
C ASN A 688 -41.43 -1.93 -79.19
N GLU A 689 -42.13 -2.74 -78.38
CA GLU A 689 -43.48 -3.24 -78.71
C GLU A 689 -44.44 -2.08 -78.96
N VAL A 690 -44.45 -1.06 -78.09
CA VAL A 690 -45.28 0.14 -78.27
C VAL A 690 -44.92 0.89 -79.55
N ARG A 691 -43.63 1.06 -79.86
CA ARG A 691 -43.21 1.69 -81.12
C ARG A 691 -43.64 0.88 -82.35
N LEU A 692 -43.55 -0.45 -82.28
CA LEU A 692 -44.01 -1.34 -83.36
C LEU A 692 -45.53 -1.24 -83.54
N GLU A 693 -46.30 -1.26 -82.45
CA GLU A 693 -47.75 -1.07 -82.50
C GLU A 693 -48.12 0.34 -83.00
N GLN A 694 -47.38 1.38 -82.59
CA GLN A 694 -47.56 2.73 -83.11
C GLN A 694 -47.26 2.82 -84.61
N ALA A 695 -46.18 2.19 -85.09
CA ALA A 695 -45.86 2.13 -86.50
C ALA A 695 -46.90 1.33 -87.30
N LYS A 696 -47.43 0.25 -86.72
CA LYS A 696 -48.51 -0.55 -87.29
C LYS A 696 -49.81 0.22 -87.37
N VAL A 697 -50.17 0.97 -86.32
CA VAL A 697 -51.33 1.87 -86.32
C VAL A 697 -51.14 2.96 -87.36
N ALA A 698 -49.95 3.57 -87.45
CA ALA A 698 -49.63 4.57 -88.47
C ALA A 698 -49.78 4.02 -89.90
N ALA A 699 -49.26 2.83 -90.17
CA ALA A 699 -49.43 2.16 -91.47
C ALA A 699 -50.90 1.83 -91.76
N LEU A 700 -51.65 1.33 -90.77
CA LEU A 700 -53.07 1.06 -90.89
C LEU A 700 -53.90 2.35 -91.08
N SER A 701 -53.51 3.47 -90.45
CA SER A 701 -54.16 4.76 -90.65
C SER A 701 -53.85 5.33 -92.03
N GLU A 702 -52.62 5.23 -92.52
CA GLU A 702 -52.29 5.62 -93.91
C GLU A 702 -53.04 4.75 -94.93
N GLU A 703 -53.19 3.44 -94.66
CA GLU A 703 -54.01 2.53 -95.47
C GLU A 703 -55.51 2.89 -95.45
N LEU A 704 -56.00 3.48 -94.36
CA LEU A 704 -57.40 3.94 -94.19
C LEU A 704 -57.65 5.34 -94.76
N GLU A 705 -56.65 6.23 -94.69
CA GLU A 705 -56.71 7.58 -95.23
C GLU A 705 -56.49 7.62 -96.75
N ASN A 706 -55.91 6.56 -97.33
CA ASN A 706 -55.78 6.43 -98.78
C ASN A 706 -57.15 6.16 -99.45
N PRO A 707 -57.72 7.14 -100.18
CA PRO A 707 -59.07 7.03 -100.74
C PRO A 707 -59.19 5.99 -101.88
N GLN A 708 -58.09 5.40 -102.33
CA GLN A 708 -58.08 4.35 -103.36
C GLN A 708 -58.17 2.91 -102.81
N ASN A 709 -58.18 2.73 -101.49
CA ASN A 709 -58.17 1.39 -100.87
C ASN A 709 -59.60 0.89 -100.56
N GLU A 710 -60.33 0.47 -101.59
CA GLU A 710 -61.74 0.03 -101.51
C GLU A 710 -61.98 -1.22 -100.65
N SER A 711 -60.93 -1.92 -100.25
CA SER A 711 -61.02 -3.17 -99.46
C SER A 711 -61.19 -2.97 -97.96
N ARG A 712 -60.96 -1.75 -97.42
CA ARG A 712 -60.96 -1.48 -95.97
C ARG A 712 -61.93 -0.42 -95.48
N TRP A 713 -62.66 0.24 -96.37
CA TRP A 713 -63.82 1.04 -96.00
C TRP A 713 -65.03 0.60 -96.82
N ARG A 714 -66.15 0.36 -96.14
CA ARG A 714 -67.48 0.24 -96.75
C ARG A 714 -68.25 1.48 -96.31
N ARG A 715 -69.01 2.11 -97.20
CA ARG A 715 -69.96 3.16 -96.80
C ARG A 715 -70.88 2.58 -95.72
N VAL A 716 -70.76 3.07 -94.49
CA VAL A 716 -71.54 2.55 -93.35
C VAL A 716 -73.00 2.92 -93.58
N GLY A 717 -73.78 1.94 -94.03
CA GLY A 717 -75.24 2.01 -94.04
C GLY A 717 -75.76 1.66 -92.66
N GLY A 718 -76.48 2.59 -92.04
CA GLY A 718 -77.17 2.41 -90.77
C GLY A 718 -77.76 3.75 -90.31
N ALA A 719 -79.03 3.74 -89.89
CA ALA A 719 -79.68 4.94 -89.36
C ALA A 719 -79.03 5.37 -88.04
N TYR A 720 -78.93 6.69 -87.82
CA TYR A 720 -78.45 7.28 -86.56
C TYR A 720 -79.21 6.66 -85.37
N PRO A 721 -78.51 6.27 -84.29
CA PRO A 721 -79.16 5.70 -83.10
C PRO A 721 -80.17 6.72 -82.57
N SER A 722 -81.40 6.26 -82.29
CA SER A 722 -82.46 7.14 -81.82
C SER A 722 -82.12 7.68 -80.43
N MET A 723 -82.65 8.86 -80.08
CA MET A 723 -82.44 9.50 -78.77
C MET A 723 -82.67 8.53 -77.59
N ALA A 724 -83.57 7.56 -77.74
CA ALA A 724 -83.85 6.54 -76.72
C ALA A 724 -82.66 5.58 -76.47
N GLU A 725 -81.90 5.21 -77.51
CA GLU A 725 -80.73 4.35 -77.37
C GLU A 725 -79.57 5.09 -76.69
N LEU A 726 -79.40 6.38 -77.01
CA LEU A 726 -78.45 7.29 -76.35
C LEU A 726 -78.81 7.49 -74.87
N GLU A 727 -80.08 7.72 -74.55
CA GLU A 727 -80.54 7.80 -73.15
C GLU A 727 -80.32 6.49 -72.39
N SER A 728 -80.54 5.34 -73.04
CA SER A 728 -80.28 4.04 -72.41
C SER A 728 -78.79 3.84 -72.08
N LYS A 729 -77.89 4.24 -73.00
CA LYS A 729 -76.45 4.21 -72.79
C LYS A 729 -76.01 5.23 -71.73
N MET A 730 -76.61 6.42 -71.71
CA MET A 730 -76.30 7.43 -70.70
C MET A 730 -76.70 6.95 -69.31
N LYS A 731 -77.88 6.33 -69.17
CA LYS A 731 -78.33 5.71 -67.91
C LYS A 731 -77.44 4.53 -67.49
N LEU A 732 -76.96 3.73 -68.44
CA LEU A 732 -76.03 2.63 -68.17
C LEU A 732 -74.66 3.17 -67.69
N LEU A 733 -74.14 4.20 -68.35
CA LEU A 733 -72.88 4.84 -67.97
C LEU A 733 -72.99 5.56 -66.63
N GLN A 734 -74.11 6.23 -66.35
CA GLN A 734 -74.38 6.81 -65.03
C GLN A 734 -74.44 5.75 -63.94
N ARG A 735 -75.08 4.60 -64.18
CA ARG A 735 -75.04 3.45 -63.25
C ARG A 735 -73.63 2.93 -63.03
N ASN A 736 -72.86 2.76 -64.11
CA ASN A 736 -71.48 2.28 -64.02
C ASN A 736 -70.60 3.27 -63.23
N LEU A 737 -70.79 4.57 -63.45
CA LEU A 737 -70.08 5.62 -62.73
C LEU A 737 -70.45 5.63 -61.24
N LEU A 738 -71.73 5.45 -60.91
CA LEU A 738 -72.22 5.27 -59.54
C LEU A 738 -71.57 4.05 -58.88
N THR A 739 -71.60 2.87 -59.52
CA THR A 739 -70.93 1.68 -58.97
C THR A 739 -69.42 1.87 -58.78
N LYS A 740 -68.74 2.59 -59.69
CA LYS A 740 -67.32 2.88 -59.52
C LYS A 740 -67.05 3.90 -58.41
N SER A 741 -67.91 4.89 -58.24
CA SER A 741 -67.84 5.81 -57.10
C SER A 741 -68.09 5.11 -55.76
N GLU A 742 -69.00 4.12 -55.71
CA GLU A 742 -69.20 3.27 -54.53
C GLU A 742 -67.99 2.37 -54.24
N GLU A 743 -67.34 1.83 -55.28
CA GLU A 743 -66.10 1.06 -55.11
C GLU A 743 -64.96 1.94 -54.58
N CYS A 744 -64.80 3.17 -55.07
CA CYS A 744 -63.83 4.13 -54.54
C CYS A 744 -64.13 4.48 -53.08
N MET A 745 -65.38 4.79 -52.73
CA MET A 745 -65.77 5.04 -51.34
C MET A 745 -65.48 3.84 -50.43
N LYS A 746 -65.74 2.60 -50.88
CA LYS A 746 -65.38 1.38 -50.14
C LYS A 746 -63.87 1.25 -49.93
N GLN A 747 -63.06 1.66 -50.90
CA GLN A 747 -61.61 1.67 -50.78
C GLN A 747 -61.11 2.76 -49.83
N GLU A 748 -61.71 3.96 -49.87
CA GLU A 748 -61.41 5.06 -48.95
C GLU A 748 -61.73 4.68 -47.51
N MET A 749 -62.89 4.08 -47.25
CA MET A 749 -63.25 3.59 -45.91
C MET A 749 -62.27 2.53 -45.39
N ARG A 750 -61.81 1.60 -46.23
CA ARG A 750 -60.76 0.63 -45.86
C ARG A 750 -59.44 1.32 -45.54
N LEU A 751 -59.12 2.40 -46.24
CA LEU A 751 -57.89 3.16 -46.02
C LEU A 751 -57.97 3.90 -44.68
N GLU A 752 -59.11 4.51 -44.35
CA GLU A 752 -59.38 5.12 -43.04
C GLU A 752 -59.31 4.11 -41.90
N GLU A 753 -59.90 2.92 -42.06
CA GLU A 753 -59.80 1.82 -41.08
C GLU A 753 -58.33 1.39 -40.86
N LYS A 754 -57.54 1.27 -41.95
CA LYS A 754 -56.11 0.95 -41.84
C LYS A 754 -55.32 2.07 -41.19
N GLN A 755 -55.64 3.33 -41.47
CA GLN A 755 -55.01 4.47 -40.80
C GLN A 755 -55.33 4.52 -39.31
N ARG A 756 -56.59 4.26 -38.92
CA ARG A 756 -56.98 4.11 -37.50
C ARG A 756 -56.21 2.97 -36.83
N LEU A 757 -56.12 1.81 -37.48
CA LEU A 757 -55.36 0.68 -36.95
C LEU A 757 -53.87 1.03 -36.76
N VAL A 758 -53.27 1.77 -37.70
CA VAL A 758 -51.89 2.26 -37.56
C VAL A 758 -51.75 3.23 -36.38
N MET A 759 -52.73 4.11 -36.17
CA MET A 759 -52.74 5.02 -35.01
C MET A 759 -52.89 4.26 -33.69
N GLU A 760 -53.79 3.26 -33.64
CA GLU A 760 -53.97 2.38 -32.47
C GLU A 760 -52.71 1.56 -32.18
N LEU A 761 -52.07 0.99 -33.19
CA LEU A 761 -50.80 0.26 -33.05
C LEU A 761 -49.66 1.18 -32.60
N ARG A 762 -49.61 2.43 -33.09
CA ARG A 762 -48.65 3.43 -32.61
C ARG A 762 -48.93 3.84 -31.17
N ALA A 763 -50.19 3.99 -30.77
CA ALA A 763 -50.56 4.27 -29.38
C ALA A 763 -50.22 3.09 -28.46
N MET A 764 -50.41 1.85 -28.92
CA MET A 764 -49.98 0.63 -28.22
C MET A 764 -48.46 0.56 -28.10
N ALA A 765 -47.72 0.86 -29.15
CA ALA A 765 -46.25 0.91 -29.13
C ALA A 765 -45.73 2.01 -28.19
N ALA A 766 -46.39 3.17 -28.14
CA ALA A 766 -46.08 4.23 -27.18
C ALA A 766 -46.38 3.85 -25.71
N ARG A 767 -47.29 2.89 -25.49
CA ARG A 767 -47.55 2.30 -24.17
C ARG A 767 -46.61 1.15 -23.81
N GLN A 768 -45.79 0.68 -24.74
CA GLN A 768 -44.78 -0.31 -24.42
C GLN A 768 -43.63 0.36 -23.67
N PRO A 769 -43.16 -0.23 -22.56
CA PRO A 769 -42.06 0.32 -21.79
C PRO A 769 -40.81 0.44 -22.67
N GLY A 770 -40.23 1.64 -22.70
CA GLY A 770 -39.02 1.94 -23.47
C GLY A 770 -37.79 1.15 -22.98
N PRO A 771 -36.67 1.21 -23.71
CA PRO A 771 -35.44 0.49 -23.37
C PRO A 771 -34.92 0.82 -21.97
N GLU A 772 -35.20 2.01 -21.44
CA GLU A 772 -34.88 2.41 -20.06
C GLU A 772 -35.62 1.57 -19.02
N VAL A 773 -36.88 1.23 -19.24
CA VAL A 773 -37.67 0.38 -18.32
C VAL A 773 -37.21 -1.08 -18.43
N ALA A 774 -36.79 -1.54 -19.62
CA ALA A 774 -36.16 -2.85 -19.77
C ALA A 774 -34.80 -2.94 -19.06
N GLN A 775 -34.02 -1.85 -19.07
CA GLN A 775 -32.79 -1.74 -18.29
C GLN A 775 -33.08 -1.70 -16.78
N GLN A 776 -34.10 -0.96 -16.33
CA GLN A 776 -34.54 -0.97 -14.93
C GLN A 776 -35.02 -2.35 -14.50
N LEU A 777 -35.77 -3.08 -15.34
CA LEU A 777 -36.16 -4.48 -15.08
C LEU A 777 -34.94 -5.41 -14.98
N SER A 778 -33.91 -5.22 -15.81
CA SER A 778 -32.65 -5.97 -15.72
C SER A 778 -31.90 -5.70 -14.41
N VAL A 779 -31.89 -4.44 -13.96
CA VAL A 779 -31.33 -4.04 -12.66
C VAL A 779 -32.13 -4.68 -11.52
N TYR A 780 -33.46 -4.56 -11.54
CA TYR A 780 -34.31 -5.20 -10.53
C TYR A 780 -34.17 -6.71 -10.52
N GLN A 781 -34.01 -7.36 -11.68
CA GLN A 781 -33.78 -8.80 -11.77
C GLN A 781 -32.43 -9.20 -11.15
N LYS A 782 -31.37 -8.42 -11.36
CA LYS A 782 -30.07 -8.62 -10.69
C LYS A 782 -30.17 -8.42 -9.18
N ASP A 783 -30.91 -7.42 -8.73
CA ASP A 783 -31.12 -7.18 -7.30
C ASP A 783 -31.97 -8.28 -6.65
N LEU A 784 -32.97 -8.81 -7.37
CA LEU A 784 -33.76 -9.95 -6.93
C LEU A 784 -32.90 -11.22 -6.83
N GLN A 785 -31.96 -11.43 -7.76
CA GLN A 785 -30.98 -12.52 -7.68
C GLN A 785 -30.05 -12.36 -6.46
N LYS A 786 -29.53 -11.16 -6.20
CA LYS A 786 -28.74 -10.87 -4.99
C LYS A 786 -29.53 -11.13 -3.71
N LYS A 787 -30.79 -10.68 -3.65
CA LYS A 787 -31.70 -10.94 -2.53
C LYS A 787 -32.01 -12.43 -2.37
N HIS A 788 -32.14 -13.17 -3.46
CA HIS A 788 -32.34 -14.62 -3.43
C HIS A 788 -31.11 -15.36 -2.87
N VAL A 789 -29.88 -14.93 -3.22
CA VAL A 789 -28.65 -15.47 -2.63
C VAL A 789 -28.57 -15.14 -1.13
N GLN A 790 -28.88 -13.91 -0.72
CA GLN A 790 -28.97 -13.53 0.69
C GLN A 790 -30.00 -14.37 1.44
N MET A 791 -31.16 -14.63 0.83
CA MET A 791 -32.21 -15.47 1.42
C MET A 791 -31.76 -16.93 1.54
N LYS A 792 -31.01 -17.47 0.58
CA LYS A 792 -30.39 -18.81 0.70
C LYS A 792 -29.37 -18.87 1.82
N GLN A 793 -28.52 -17.84 1.98
CA GLN A 793 -27.59 -17.74 3.11
C GLN A 793 -28.36 -17.72 4.44
N LYS A 794 -29.40 -16.88 4.56
CA LYS A 794 -30.25 -16.84 5.75
C LYS A 794 -31.02 -18.13 6.00
N ALA A 795 -31.48 -18.82 4.97
CA ALA A 795 -32.09 -20.15 5.09
C ALA A 795 -31.07 -21.18 5.59
N SER A 796 -29.81 -21.11 5.14
CA SER A 796 -28.73 -21.98 5.63
C SER A 796 -28.36 -21.67 7.09
N GLU A 797 -28.28 -20.39 7.48
CA GLU A 797 -28.08 -19.97 8.88
C GLU A 797 -29.25 -20.43 9.77
N LEU A 798 -30.48 -20.31 9.29
CA LEU A 798 -31.67 -20.83 9.97
C LEU A 798 -31.64 -22.35 10.10
N ASN A 799 -31.19 -23.07 9.07
CA ASN A 799 -31.07 -24.52 9.14
C ASN A 799 -30.00 -24.93 10.17
N MET A 800 -28.86 -24.24 10.22
CA MET A 800 -27.81 -24.49 11.21
C MET A 800 -28.25 -24.18 12.64
N THR A 801 -29.07 -23.15 12.84
CA THR A 801 -29.65 -22.86 14.15
C THR A 801 -30.76 -23.85 14.52
N ALA A 802 -31.55 -24.32 13.55
CA ALA A 802 -32.53 -25.39 13.73
C ALA A 802 -31.89 -26.73 14.11
N THR A 803 -30.78 -27.12 13.47
CA THR A 803 -30.04 -28.34 13.85
C THR A 803 -29.43 -28.19 15.25
N ARG A 804 -28.81 -27.05 15.55
CA ARG A 804 -28.23 -26.80 16.88
C ARG A 804 -29.28 -26.78 17.99
N THR A 805 -30.46 -26.23 17.72
CA THR A 805 -31.58 -26.30 18.68
C THR A 805 -32.14 -27.72 18.82
N ALA A 806 -32.13 -28.53 17.76
CA ALA A 806 -32.49 -29.95 17.85
C ALA A 806 -31.48 -30.75 18.68
N GLU A 807 -30.19 -30.51 18.51
CA GLU A 807 -29.10 -31.09 19.32
C GLU A 807 -29.27 -30.73 20.79
N LEU A 808 -29.49 -29.44 21.11
CA LEU A 808 -29.74 -28.99 22.48
C LEU A 808 -31.01 -29.63 23.07
N ARG A 809 -32.08 -29.79 22.28
CA ARG A 809 -33.29 -30.51 22.74
C ARG A 809 -33.01 -31.98 23.04
N TYR A 810 -32.18 -32.63 22.22
CA TYR A 810 -31.75 -34.01 22.47
C TYR A 810 -30.88 -34.10 23.74
N GLU A 811 -29.95 -33.18 23.96
CA GLU A 811 -29.14 -33.14 25.18
C GLU A 811 -30.00 -32.91 26.42
N VAL A 812 -30.99 -32.01 26.36
CA VAL A 812 -31.95 -31.79 27.44
C VAL A 812 -32.75 -33.07 27.72
N ALA A 813 -33.21 -33.78 26.68
CA ALA A 813 -33.92 -35.06 26.85
C ALA A 813 -33.03 -36.13 27.47
N ARG A 814 -31.76 -36.24 27.04
CA ARG A 814 -30.76 -37.15 27.63
C ARG A 814 -30.50 -36.84 29.10
N LEU A 815 -30.32 -35.56 29.44
CA LEU A 815 -30.12 -35.13 30.83
C LEU A 815 -31.35 -35.40 31.69
N ARG A 816 -32.56 -35.23 31.15
CA ARG A 816 -33.81 -35.62 31.84
C ARG A 816 -33.86 -37.13 32.10
N CYS A 817 -33.53 -37.97 31.13
CA CYS A 817 -33.47 -39.42 31.32
C CYS A 817 -32.44 -39.79 32.41
N SER A 818 -31.25 -39.19 32.38
CA SER A 818 -30.24 -39.39 33.42
C SER A 818 -30.70 -38.90 34.81
N LEU A 819 -31.45 -37.79 34.87
CA LEU A 819 -32.07 -37.31 36.11
C LEU A 819 -33.13 -38.29 36.63
N ASP A 820 -33.93 -38.87 35.75
CA ASP A 820 -34.96 -39.84 36.13
C ASP A 820 -34.35 -41.19 36.55
N GLU A 821 -33.27 -41.63 35.90
CA GLU A 821 -32.48 -42.80 36.33
C GLU A 821 -31.83 -42.58 37.70
N THR A 822 -31.28 -41.40 37.96
CA THR A 822 -30.70 -41.06 39.27
C THR A 822 -31.77 -40.95 40.35
N ARG A 823 -32.94 -40.40 40.02
CA ARG A 823 -34.12 -40.42 40.91
C ARG A 823 -34.56 -41.85 41.22
N GLN A 824 -34.66 -42.72 40.22
CA GLN A 824 -34.99 -44.14 40.43
C GLN A 824 -33.97 -44.82 41.34
N LYS A 825 -32.67 -44.66 41.09
CA LYS A 825 -31.61 -45.19 41.96
C LYS A 825 -31.70 -44.64 43.38
N TYR A 826 -32.02 -43.36 43.54
CA TYR A 826 -32.24 -42.74 44.86
C TYR A 826 -33.45 -43.35 45.57
N TYR A 827 -34.59 -43.53 44.88
CA TYR A 827 -35.76 -44.18 45.47
C TYR A 827 -35.51 -45.65 45.79
N GLU A 828 -34.79 -46.40 44.96
CA GLU A 828 -34.37 -47.77 45.26
C GLU A 828 -33.47 -47.83 46.50
N MET A 829 -32.51 -46.92 46.63
CA MET A 829 -31.69 -46.82 47.84
C MET A 829 -32.52 -46.41 49.06
N LYS A 830 -33.49 -45.52 48.91
CA LYS A 830 -34.40 -45.15 50.00
C LYS A 830 -35.25 -46.33 50.44
N VAL A 831 -35.82 -47.10 49.51
CA VAL A 831 -36.59 -48.33 49.83
C VAL A 831 -35.69 -49.39 50.47
N LYS A 832 -34.44 -49.55 50.01
CA LYS A 832 -33.46 -50.43 50.66
C LYS A 832 -33.15 -49.97 52.09
N ASN A 833 -32.96 -48.66 52.31
CA ASN A 833 -32.74 -48.11 53.64
C ASN A 833 -33.99 -48.24 54.54
N ASP A 834 -35.18 -47.98 54.02
CA ASP A 834 -36.44 -48.10 54.76
C ASP A 834 -36.73 -49.58 55.09
N THR A 835 -36.35 -50.54 54.22
CA THR A 835 -36.44 -51.98 54.52
C THR A 835 -35.37 -52.45 55.51
N THR A 836 -34.17 -51.88 55.51
CA THR A 836 -33.17 -52.15 56.56
C THR A 836 -33.60 -51.57 57.91
N VAL A 837 -34.22 -50.37 57.93
CA VAL A 837 -34.77 -49.78 59.16
C VAL A 837 -36.03 -50.52 59.65
N ALA A 838 -36.82 -51.09 58.73
CA ALA A 838 -37.94 -51.99 59.07
C ALA A 838 -37.46 -53.35 59.59
N ALA A 839 -36.34 -53.88 59.09
CA ALA A 839 -35.72 -55.11 59.59
C ALA A 839 -35.09 -54.93 60.99
N GLU A 840 -34.64 -53.71 61.33
CA GLU A 840 -34.19 -53.35 62.68
C GLU A 840 -35.34 -53.02 63.66
N SER A 841 -36.60 -53.02 63.19
CA SER A 841 -37.80 -52.79 64.01
C SER A 841 -38.77 -53.97 64.05
N ILE A 842 -38.28 -55.20 63.82
CA ILE A 842 -38.99 -56.43 64.21
C ILE A 842 -38.51 -56.86 65.60
N PRO A 843 -39.31 -56.66 66.66
CA PRO A 843 -39.01 -57.14 68.00
C PRO A 843 -39.16 -58.67 68.05
N ALA A 844 -38.35 -59.30 68.88
CA ALA A 844 -38.45 -60.72 69.20
C ALA A 844 -39.88 -61.09 69.64
N SER A 845 -40.49 -61.99 68.86
CA SER A 845 -41.42 -63.01 69.31
C SER A 845 -41.33 -64.21 68.37
#